data_AF-A0A3M7T053-F1
#
_entry.id   AF-A0A3M7T053-F1
#
_cell.length_a   1.000
_cell.length_b   1.000
_cell.length_c   1.000
_cell.angle_alpha   90.00
_cell.angle_beta   90.00
_cell.angle_gamma   90.00
#
_symmetry.space_group_name_H-M   'P 1'
#
loop_
_entity.id
_entity.type
_entity.pdbx_description
1 polymer ?
#
loop_
_entity_poly.entity_id
_entity_poly.type
_entity_poly.pdbx_seq_one_letter_code
_entity_poly.pdbx_strand_id
1 'polypeptide(L)'
;MSFNIVFTYHTSDVNIAYHLVETLKKFQFNKIYLVDEQKPSNLETRYEYLKKSSVCLVLTSRNYSRHQFCMELVNFARDLNKKIFAINTCASFRPFGALGAIIAGSGHKLIDIDEKEELIKLVMSLKELENSSTLSNELIRPRSTMPQVDLNFQDQNVDVLVSYHPKQEQNAHLIQKGLAGSGHKFKLEDSTSSTTSVRTCRTLIIVMSDEYESSCVCKGVVDLARSLKKNIIPVSTKKGWKSKHWLGLVIAGKLFFRVIDRDQAFKKVNDFAPMDDFLLEVSKSLQLKPARSEREIAFAKCLEKRIEECRQKLTVWPPPHKKRPRKDLKPVKIVLNKPKIESNLFCSYLQNNLQYTVGRVFILPDTLYDNFGVPKRQKFDAMISYQWTCQDLVKKVFMNLYMKNLCVWFDVWGNMEGCTYDAMATAIECSKVIVVFLSSRYQSSANCQLEFKYAIARGKPFIFILVEENLAIEPWIKPFYDDFPKFELKSANDQDILDDGVPRLHAIAQAIRDIGFAQLEHQDDLYELSDETIHLKDMLEDALDEIDAQNGSSRFKECTRCHRNYSDDHDDDDNQECFRHRDYYLHHWVCCGQLDINSVGCESVKHTNLPREWKQDEFYVQNGETFKVSSTLFNFFLFFLSFCTEFDD
;
A
#
# COMPACT_ATOMS: atom_id res chain seq x y z
N MET A 1 30.36 12.51 26.52
CA MET A 1 29.33 11.57 26.06
C MET A 1 28.28 12.37 25.31
N SER A 2 27.80 11.95 24.12
CA SER A 2 26.81 12.77 23.43
C SER A 2 25.67 12.01 22.79
N PHE A 3 24.46 12.33 23.27
CA PHE A 3 23.20 11.97 22.67
C PHE A 3 22.95 12.87 21.45
N ASN A 4 23.00 12.27 20.26
CA ASN A 4 22.88 12.98 19.00
C ASN A 4 21.45 12.84 18.46
N ILE A 5 20.78 13.96 18.20
CA ILE A 5 19.44 13.99 17.61
C ILE A 5 19.59 14.45 16.16
N VAL A 6 19.05 13.68 15.22
CA VAL A 6 18.78 14.21 13.86
C VAL A 6 17.35 14.70 13.85
N PHE A 7 17.15 15.95 13.45
CA PHE A 7 15.83 16.54 13.30
C PHE A 7 15.58 16.83 11.83
N THR A 8 14.66 16.07 11.23
CA THR A 8 14.29 16.20 9.82
C THR A 8 12.94 16.88 9.65
N TYR A 9 12.86 17.79 8.69
CA TYR A 9 11.69 18.61 8.38
C TYR A 9 11.70 19.01 6.90
N HIS A 10 10.62 19.61 6.40
CA HIS A 10 10.56 20.23 5.08
C HIS A 10 10.85 21.73 5.21
N THR A 11 11.54 22.39 4.27
CA THR A 11 11.93 23.80 4.40
C THR A 11 10.75 24.76 4.63
N SER A 12 9.51 24.42 4.23
CA SER A 12 8.30 25.19 4.59
C SER A 12 8.10 25.34 6.11
N ASP A 13 8.57 24.36 6.90
CA ASP A 13 8.33 24.26 8.33
C ASP A 13 9.57 24.69 9.15
N VAL A 14 10.50 25.39 8.51
CA VAL A 14 11.81 25.78 9.08
C VAL A 14 11.68 26.57 10.38
N ASN A 15 10.74 27.52 10.45
CA ASN A 15 10.53 28.35 11.66
C ASN A 15 10.08 27.50 12.85
N ILE A 16 9.22 26.51 12.60
CA ILE A 16 8.75 25.57 13.61
C ILE A 16 9.91 24.69 14.09
N ALA A 17 10.71 24.16 13.16
CA ALA A 17 11.88 23.37 13.49
C ALA A 17 12.87 24.13 14.39
N TYR A 18 13.21 25.38 14.05
CA TYR A 18 14.09 26.21 14.88
C TYR A 18 13.52 26.49 16.27
N HIS A 19 12.22 26.77 16.39
CA HIS A 19 11.57 26.99 17.67
C HIS A 19 11.65 25.75 18.59
N LEU A 20 11.40 24.56 18.02
CA LEU A 20 11.53 23.29 18.73
C LEU A 20 12.98 23.00 19.13
N VAL A 21 13.96 23.30 18.27
CA VAL A 21 15.38 23.18 18.61
C VAL A 21 15.75 24.05 19.81
N GLU A 22 15.32 25.31 19.83
CA GLU A 22 15.58 26.20 20.97
C GLU A 22 14.92 25.68 22.26
N THR A 23 13.74 25.06 22.14
CA THR A 23 13.08 24.40 23.27
C THR A 23 13.90 23.20 23.76
N LEU A 24 14.35 22.32 22.88
CA LEU A 24 15.17 21.17 23.24
C LEU A 24 16.53 21.58 23.85
N LYS A 25 17.14 22.66 23.36
CA LYS A 25 18.37 23.23 23.95
C LYS A 25 18.19 23.69 25.39
N LYS A 26 17.02 24.26 25.75
CA LYS A 26 16.69 24.62 27.15
C LYS A 26 16.71 23.38 28.07
N PHE A 27 16.42 22.20 27.52
CA PHE A 27 16.53 20.92 28.22
C PHE A 27 17.91 20.24 28.04
N GLN A 28 18.94 21.01 27.70
CA GLN A 28 20.33 20.59 27.58
C GLN A 28 20.63 19.61 26.42
N PHE A 29 19.73 19.48 25.44
CA PHE A 29 20.04 18.76 24.20
C PHE A 29 20.84 19.64 23.24
N ASN A 30 22.17 19.54 23.30
CA ASN A 30 23.07 20.45 22.58
C ASN A 30 23.53 19.95 21.20
N LYS A 31 23.36 18.66 20.88
CA LYS A 31 23.80 18.06 19.59
C LYS A 31 22.61 17.67 18.73
N ILE A 32 21.99 18.67 18.13
CA ILE A 32 20.85 18.53 17.21
C ILE A 32 21.30 18.86 15.79
N TYR A 33 21.14 17.92 14.87
CA TYR A 33 21.51 18.04 13.46
C TYR A 33 20.24 18.26 12.63
N LEU A 34 20.09 19.46 12.10
CA LEU A 34 18.95 19.83 11.23
C LEU A 34 19.18 19.31 9.82
N VAL A 35 18.16 18.64 9.26
CA VAL A 35 18.19 18.06 7.91
C VAL A 35 16.87 18.33 7.20
N ASP A 36 16.91 19.16 6.16
CA ASP A 36 15.79 19.37 5.25
C ASP A 36 16.10 18.84 3.85
N GLU A 37 15.20 19.04 2.89
CA GLU A 37 15.41 18.58 1.52
C GLU A 37 16.60 19.27 0.83
N GLN A 38 17.06 20.43 1.29
CA GLN A 38 18.14 21.19 0.67
C GLN A 38 19.49 20.98 1.38
N LYS A 39 19.49 20.87 2.71
CA LYS A 39 20.66 20.90 3.56
C LYS A 39 20.70 19.75 4.58
N PRO A 40 21.88 19.15 4.82
CA PRO A 40 23.12 19.31 4.04
C PRO A 40 22.96 18.72 2.64
N SER A 41 23.54 19.35 1.61
CA SER A 41 23.41 18.86 0.22
C SER A 41 24.16 17.55 -0.03
N ASN A 42 25.25 17.31 0.70
CA ASN A 42 26.08 16.12 0.56
C ASN A 42 25.38 14.88 1.14
N LEU A 43 25.20 13.86 0.29
CA LEU A 43 24.61 12.57 0.64
C LEU A 43 25.30 11.82 1.78
N GLU A 44 26.64 11.83 1.79
CA GLU A 44 27.40 11.14 2.83
C GLU A 44 27.20 11.82 4.18
N THR A 45 27.10 13.15 4.21
CA THR A 45 26.79 13.89 5.43
C THR A 45 25.40 13.52 5.97
N ARG A 46 24.39 13.43 5.09
CA ARG A 46 23.03 12.99 5.48
C ARG A 46 23.05 11.57 6.06
N TYR A 47 23.75 10.66 5.39
CA TYR A 47 23.95 9.28 5.84
C TYR A 47 24.61 9.22 7.22
N GLU A 48 25.72 9.94 7.41
CA GLU A 48 26.47 9.96 8.66
C GLU A 48 25.67 10.56 9.81
N TYR A 49 24.88 11.61 9.55
CA TYR A 49 23.98 12.20 10.53
C TYR A 49 23.00 11.15 11.07
N LEU A 50 22.28 10.44 10.19
CA LEU A 50 21.33 9.41 10.62
C LEU A 50 22.03 8.20 11.25
N LYS A 51 23.14 7.73 10.67
CA LYS A 51 23.87 6.58 11.21
C LYS A 51 24.38 6.80 12.63
N LYS A 52 24.93 7.99 12.90
CA LYS A 52 25.51 8.35 14.20
C LYS A 52 24.52 9.02 15.16
N SER A 53 23.27 9.24 14.75
CA SER A 53 22.23 9.72 15.66
C SER A 53 21.73 8.61 16.58
N SER A 54 21.38 8.99 17.81
CA SER A 54 20.68 8.15 18.77
C SER A 54 19.18 8.12 18.49
N VAL A 55 18.65 9.26 18.03
CA VAL A 55 17.22 9.48 17.77
C VAL A 55 17.03 10.25 16.46
N CYS A 56 15.96 9.90 15.74
CA CYS A 56 15.44 10.67 14.62
C CYS A 56 14.13 11.34 15.03
N LEU A 57 14.12 12.68 15.05
CA LEU A 57 12.92 13.48 15.22
C LEU A 57 12.43 13.89 13.83
N VAL A 58 11.15 13.70 13.56
CA VAL A 58 10.52 14.00 12.26
C VAL A 58 9.43 15.03 12.47
N LEU A 59 9.55 16.18 11.82
CA LEU A 59 8.47 17.17 11.75
C LEU A 59 7.57 16.80 10.56
N THR A 60 6.41 16.24 10.84
CA THR A 60 5.51 15.69 9.85
C THR A 60 4.59 16.77 9.31
N SER A 61 4.56 16.90 7.99
CA SER A 61 3.65 17.77 7.25
C SER A 61 3.33 17.16 5.89
N ARG A 62 2.31 17.71 5.20
CA ARG A 62 1.98 17.30 3.83
C ARG A 62 3.17 17.47 2.90
N ASN A 63 3.89 18.60 3.01
CA ASN A 63 5.07 18.87 2.18
C ASN A 63 6.19 17.86 2.45
N TYR A 64 6.42 17.50 3.72
CA TYR A 64 7.36 16.45 4.07
C TYR A 64 7.03 15.13 3.37
N SER A 65 5.75 14.71 3.42
CA SER A 65 5.29 13.46 2.78
C SER A 65 5.37 13.46 1.25
N ARG A 66 5.41 14.64 0.63
CA ARG A 66 5.47 14.82 -0.84
C ARG A 66 6.89 14.90 -1.38
N HIS A 67 7.87 15.24 -0.54
CA HIS A 67 9.23 15.50 -0.99
C HIS A 67 10.10 14.24 -0.93
N GLN A 68 10.63 13.80 -2.07
CA GLN A 68 11.44 12.58 -2.20
C GLN A 68 12.59 12.52 -1.18
N PHE A 69 13.36 13.61 -1.01
CA PHE A 69 14.50 13.62 -0.09
C PHE A 69 14.12 13.52 1.39
N CYS A 70 12.95 14.05 1.77
CA CYS A 70 12.41 13.88 3.12
C CYS A 70 12.03 12.40 3.34
N MET A 71 11.36 11.80 2.35
CA MET A 71 10.98 10.39 2.39
C MET A 71 12.19 9.43 2.41
N GLU A 72 13.24 9.72 1.64
CA GLU A 72 14.51 8.96 1.68
C GLU A 72 15.12 8.95 3.10
N LEU A 73 15.08 10.09 3.81
CA LEU A 73 15.63 10.20 5.17
C LEU A 73 14.86 9.36 6.18
N VAL A 74 13.51 9.46 6.19
CA VAL A 74 12.69 8.71 7.15
C VAL A 74 12.68 7.21 6.83
N ASN A 75 12.68 6.82 5.55
CA ASN A 75 12.85 5.44 5.12
C ASN A 75 14.20 4.89 5.59
N PHE A 76 15.28 5.67 5.42
CA PHE A 76 16.60 5.24 5.87
C PHE A 76 16.72 5.17 7.39
N ALA A 77 16.10 6.10 8.12
CA ALA A 77 16.01 6.04 9.57
C ALA A 77 15.31 4.75 10.02
N ARG A 78 14.26 4.33 9.32
CA ARG A 78 13.57 3.06 9.55
C ARG A 78 14.47 1.85 9.24
N ASP A 79 15.15 1.84 8.11
CA ASP A 79 16.06 0.75 7.70
C ASP A 79 17.22 0.56 8.70
N LEU A 80 17.67 1.66 9.32
CA LEU A 80 18.64 1.65 10.42
C LEU A 80 18.05 1.27 11.80
N ASN A 81 16.75 0.99 11.87
CA ASN A 81 15.99 0.73 13.09
C ASN A 81 16.17 1.84 14.16
N LYS A 82 16.18 3.10 13.72
CA LYS A 82 16.31 4.25 14.62
C LYS A 82 15.04 4.44 15.45
N LYS A 83 15.22 5.01 16.65
CA LYS A 83 14.10 5.50 17.47
C LYS A 83 13.56 6.76 16.79
N ILE A 84 12.33 6.68 16.27
CA ILE A 84 11.69 7.74 15.49
C ILE A 84 10.58 8.37 16.33
N PHE A 85 10.68 9.67 16.57
CA PHE A 85 9.61 10.47 17.18
C PHE A 85 9.04 11.41 16.12
N ALA A 86 7.72 11.48 16.03
CA ALA A 86 7.03 12.31 15.05
C ALA A 86 6.29 13.45 15.75
N ILE A 87 6.53 14.67 15.28
CA ILE A 87 5.82 15.88 15.70
C ILE A 87 5.02 16.38 14.50
N ASN A 88 3.73 16.55 14.68
CA ASN A 88 2.83 17.02 13.66
C ASN A 88 2.75 18.54 13.66
N THR A 89 2.89 19.16 12.49
CA THR A 89 2.78 20.63 12.38
C THR A 89 1.34 21.13 12.49
N CYS A 90 0.36 20.25 12.23
CA CYS A 90 -1.05 20.60 12.26
C CYS A 90 -1.88 19.38 12.67
N ALA A 91 -2.75 19.51 13.67
CA ALA A 91 -3.66 18.45 14.12
C ALA A 91 -4.58 17.89 13.01
N SER A 92 -4.80 18.66 11.94
CA SER A 92 -5.58 18.22 10.78
C SER A 92 -4.79 17.32 9.81
N PHE A 93 -3.47 17.23 9.92
CA PHE A 93 -2.69 16.33 9.08
C PHE A 93 -2.56 14.97 9.77
N ARG A 94 -2.92 13.89 9.08
CA ARG A 94 -2.58 12.53 9.53
C ARG A 94 -1.56 11.97 8.54
N PRO A 95 -0.36 11.59 8.99
CA PRO A 95 0.61 10.92 8.14
C PRO A 95 0.01 9.67 7.48
N PHE A 96 0.26 9.52 6.19
CA PHE A 96 -0.23 8.43 5.33
C PHE A 96 0.93 7.85 4.51
N GLY A 97 0.68 6.81 3.71
CA GLY A 97 1.72 6.16 2.93
C GLY A 97 2.87 5.63 3.80
N ALA A 98 4.09 5.61 3.26
CA ALA A 98 5.28 5.19 3.99
C ALA A 98 5.51 6.01 5.27
N LEU A 99 5.24 7.32 5.24
CA LEU A 99 5.44 8.17 6.42
C LEU A 99 4.51 7.73 7.56
N GLY A 100 3.22 7.55 7.25
CA GLY A 100 2.23 7.03 8.19
C GLY A 100 2.59 5.66 8.73
N ALA A 101 3.00 4.75 7.85
CA ALA A 101 3.43 3.41 8.23
C ALA A 101 4.63 3.45 9.19
N ILE A 102 5.69 4.18 8.84
CA ILE A 102 6.91 4.28 9.66
C ILE A 102 6.61 4.87 11.04
N ILE A 103 5.78 5.91 11.11
CA ILE A 103 5.39 6.54 12.37
C ILE A 103 4.57 5.59 13.22
N ALA A 104 3.55 4.92 12.67
CA ALA A 104 2.78 3.92 13.39
C ALA A 104 3.67 2.76 13.87
N GLY A 105 4.64 2.36 13.05
CA GLY A 105 5.62 1.33 13.35
C GLY A 105 6.63 1.67 14.44
N SER A 106 6.91 2.96 14.66
CA SER A 106 7.94 3.42 15.61
C SER A 106 7.60 3.08 17.06
N GLY A 107 6.30 2.85 17.36
CA GLY A 107 5.81 2.56 18.70
C GLY A 107 5.64 3.79 19.58
N HIS A 108 5.85 5.00 19.05
CA HIS A 108 5.63 6.25 19.75
C HIS A 108 4.36 6.94 19.23
N LYS A 109 3.60 7.58 20.12
CA LYS A 109 2.42 8.37 19.76
C LYS A 109 2.84 9.56 18.88
N LEU A 110 2.06 9.87 17.85
CA LEU A 110 2.20 11.12 17.10
C LEU A 110 1.90 12.30 18.03
N ILE A 111 2.81 13.27 18.09
CA ILE A 111 2.71 14.42 18.99
C ILE A 111 2.22 15.62 18.19
N ASP A 112 1.09 16.19 18.54
CA ASP A 112 0.65 17.46 17.93
C ASP A 112 1.39 18.64 18.57
N ILE A 113 1.89 19.56 17.74
CA ILE A 113 2.72 20.68 18.23
C ILE A 113 1.99 21.61 19.19
N ASP A 114 0.67 21.74 19.05
CA ASP A 114 -0.16 22.60 19.88
C ASP A 114 -0.38 21.99 21.29
N GLU A 115 -0.11 20.69 21.48
CA GLU A 115 -0.26 19.97 22.74
C GLU A 115 1.01 20.07 23.59
N LYS A 116 1.14 21.17 24.36
CA LYS A 116 2.30 21.41 25.24
C LYS A 116 2.63 20.26 26.19
N GLU A 117 1.63 19.55 26.69
CA GLU A 117 1.82 18.40 27.59
C GLU A 117 2.53 17.23 26.88
N GLU A 118 2.19 16.96 25.62
CA GLU A 118 2.82 15.91 24.82
C GLU A 118 4.26 16.28 24.44
N LEU A 119 4.55 17.56 24.19
CA LEU A 119 5.92 18.04 24.00
C LEU A 119 6.78 17.84 25.26
N ILE A 120 6.21 18.01 26.45
CA ILE A 120 6.92 17.71 27.71
C ILE A 120 7.18 16.21 27.83
N LYS A 121 6.20 15.36 27.51
CA LYS A 121 6.38 13.88 27.50
C LYS A 121 7.45 13.43 26.51
N LEU A 122 7.55 14.08 25.35
CA LEU A 122 8.63 13.84 24.40
C LEU A 122 9.99 14.13 25.04
N VAL A 123 10.15 15.29 25.66
CA VAL A 123 11.40 15.68 26.33
C VAL A 123 11.79 14.67 27.41
N MET A 124 10.83 14.21 28.22
CA MET A 124 11.08 13.18 29.23
C MET A 124 11.54 11.86 28.60
N SER A 125 10.87 11.41 27.53
CA SER A 125 11.24 10.20 26.80
C SER A 125 12.66 10.31 26.22
N LEU A 126 13.03 11.48 25.67
CA LEU A 126 14.38 11.72 25.16
C LEU A 126 15.43 11.69 26.27
N LYS A 127 15.10 12.16 27.49
CA LYS A 127 16.02 12.10 28.65
C LYS A 127 16.23 10.68 29.15
N GLU A 128 15.20 9.86 29.19
CA GLU A 128 15.32 8.43 29.52
C GLU A 128 16.22 7.69 28.52
N LEU A 129 16.09 8.02 27.23
CA LEU A 129 16.93 7.49 26.17
C LEU A 129 18.39 7.96 26.27
N GLU A 130 18.61 9.22 26.62
CA GLU A 130 19.94 9.77 26.87
C GLU A 130 20.62 9.01 28.01
N ASN A 131 19.92 8.81 29.14
CA ASN A 131 20.43 8.13 30.32
C ASN A 131 20.74 6.64 30.11
N SER A 132 20.00 5.95 29.23
CA SER A 132 20.16 4.52 28.95
C SER A 132 21.17 4.20 27.85
N SER A 133 21.65 5.20 27.11
CA SER A 133 22.54 4.99 25.97
C SER A 133 24.01 4.81 26.38
N THR A 134 24.69 3.79 25.85
CA THR A 134 26.16 3.66 25.93
C THR A 134 26.78 4.67 24.96
N LEU A 135 27.08 5.85 25.48
CA LEU A 135 27.40 7.05 24.71
C LEU A 135 28.81 7.00 24.08
N SER A 136 28.90 7.17 22.76
CA SER A 136 30.16 7.44 22.07
C SER A 136 30.50 8.95 22.13
N ASN A 137 31.80 9.26 22.13
CA ASN A 137 32.31 10.64 22.27
C ASN A 137 32.58 11.35 20.93
N GLU A 138 32.29 10.72 19.79
CA GLU A 138 32.66 11.30 18.50
C GLU A 138 31.65 12.36 18.05
N LEU A 139 32.13 13.59 17.87
CA LEU A 139 31.44 14.60 17.07
C LEU A 139 31.24 14.03 15.67
N ILE A 140 30.02 14.14 15.11
CA ILE A 140 29.80 13.79 13.71
C ILE A 140 30.53 14.84 12.85
N ARG A 141 31.80 14.58 12.55
CA ARG A 141 32.52 15.29 11.51
C ARG A 141 32.21 14.58 10.20
N PRO A 142 31.62 15.26 9.19
CA PRO A 142 31.47 14.65 7.88
C PRO A 142 32.86 14.24 7.38
N ARG A 143 33.11 12.93 7.34
CA ARG A 143 34.36 12.36 6.84
C ARG A 143 34.02 11.57 5.59
N SER A 144 34.09 12.27 4.46
CA SER A 144 34.37 11.77 3.11
C SER A 144 33.86 12.82 2.13
N THR A 145 34.73 13.75 1.75
CA THR A 145 34.57 14.46 0.48
C THR A 145 35.13 13.56 -0.59
N MET A 146 34.35 12.54 -1.00
CA MET A 146 34.59 11.99 -2.34
C MET A 146 34.75 13.18 -3.29
N PRO A 147 35.78 13.19 -4.16
CA PRO A 147 36.00 14.30 -5.07
C PRO A 147 34.71 14.60 -5.83
N GLN A 148 34.35 15.88 -5.94
CA GLN A 148 33.32 16.25 -6.90
C GLN A 148 33.85 15.91 -8.30
N VAL A 149 33.02 15.23 -9.07
CA VAL A 149 33.33 14.84 -10.44
C VAL A 149 32.49 15.72 -11.35
N ASP A 150 33.15 16.46 -12.23
CA ASP A 150 32.48 17.14 -13.33
C ASP A 150 32.12 16.10 -14.40
N LEU A 151 30.82 15.81 -14.52
CA LEU A 151 30.32 14.87 -15.51
C LEU A 151 30.08 15.57 -16.85
N ASN A 152 30.63 15.00 -17.91
CA ASN A 152 30.42 15.46 -19.28
C ASN A 152 29.12 14.86 -19.84
N PHE A 153 28.28 15.68 -20.48
CA PHE A 153 27.00 15.23 -20.98
C PHE A 153 27.11 14.62 -22.38
N GLN A 154 26.39 13.51 -22.58
CA GLN A 154 26.17 12.94 -23.91
C GLN A 154 24.68 12.99 -24.25
N ASP A 155 24.32 13.82 -25.22
CA ASP A 155 22.95 13.90 -25.71
C ASP A 155 22.65 12.70 -26.62
N GLN A 156 22.10 11.65 -26.02
CA GLN A 156 21.67 10.45 -26.74
C GLN A 156 20.22 10.13 -26.44
N ASN A 157 19.46 9.70 -27.45
CA ASN A 157 18.07 9.30 -27.30
C ASN A 157 17.96 7.90 -26.67
N VAL A 158 18.10 7.83 -25.35
CA VAL A 158 18.13 6.60 -24.55
C VAL A 158 16.97 6.65 -23.56
N ASP A 159 16.20 5.56 -23.44
CA ASP A 159 15.12 5.45 -22.45
C ASP A 159 15.68 5.01 -21.09
N VAL A 160 16.61 4.05 -21.11
CA VAL A 160 17.16 3.37 -19.93
C VAL A 160 18.68 3.48 -19.88
N LEU A 161 19.23 4.03 -18.79
CA LEU A 161 20.66 4.05 -18.54
C LEU A 161 21.03 3.01 -17.48
N VAL A 162 21.97 2.11 -17.78
CA VAL A 162 22.54 1.15 -16.83
C VAL A 162 23.91 1.66 -16.39
N SER A 163 24.00 2.11 -15.13
CA SER A 163 25.25 2.54 -14.50
C SER A 163 25.83 1.42 -13.66
N TYR A 164 27.11 1.11 -13.86
CA TYR A 164 27.79 0.03 -13.14
C TYR A 164 29.28 0.35 -12.91
N HIS A 165 29.91 -0.40 -12.00
CA HIS A 165 31.37 -0.38 -11.83
C HIS A 165 31.98 -1.48 -12.72
N PRO A 166 33.16 -1.30 -13.36
CA PRO A 166 33.75 -2.27 -14.29
C PRO A 166 33.84 -3.71 -13.76
N LYS A 167 34.09 -3.88 -12.46
CA LYS A 167 34.07 -5.21 -11.80
C LYS A 167 32.73 -5.95 -11.86
N GLN A 168 31.64 -5.27 -12.18
CA GLN A 168 30.29 -5.82 -12.33
C GLN A 168 29.86 -5.94 -13.81
N GLU A 169 30.81 -5.91 -14.74
CA GLU A 169 30.56 -6.01 -16.19
C GLU A 169 29.75 -7.27 -16.56
N GLN A 170 30.02 -8.41 -15.92
CA GLN A 170 29.25 -9.64 -16.14
C GLN A 170 27.77 -9.46 -15.80
N ASN A 171 27.46 -8.84 -14.66
CA ASN A 171 26.08 -8.56 -14.25
C ASN A 171 25.42 -7.52 -15.16
N ALA A 172 26.16 -6.50 -15.59
CA ALA A 172 25.68 -5.52 -16.57
C ALA A 172 25.32 -6.18 -17.90
N HIS A 173 26.11 -7.16 -18.37
CA HIS A 173 25.78 -7.93 -19.57
C HIS A 173 24.55 -8.83 -19.40
N LEU A 174 24.29 -9.37 -18.20
CA LEU A 174 23.04 -10.11 -17.95
C LEU A 174 21.81 -9.17 -18.04
N ILE A 175 21.92 -7.96 -17.48
CA ILE A 175 20.89 -6.93 -17.59
C ILE A 175 20.69 -6.52 -19.06
N GLN A 176 21.78 -6.30 -19.80
CA GLN A 176 21.74 -6.02 -21.24
C GLN A 176 20.98 -7.10 -22.01
N LYS A 177 21.23 -8.39 -21.73
CA LYS A 177 20.52 -9.50 -22.38
C LYS A 177 19.02 -9.47 -22.08
N GLY A 178 18.63 -9.17 -20.85
CA GLY A 178 17.22 -8.98 -20.48
C GLY A 178 16.59 -7.80 -21.24
N LEU A 179 17.26 -6.64 -21.24
CA LEU A 179 16.76 -5.42 -21.88
C LEU A 179 16.69 -5.53 -23.41
N ALA A 180 17.59 -6.29 -24.04
CA ALA A 180 17.58 -6.49 -25.51
C ALA A 180 16.26 -7.07 -26.03
N GLY A 181 15.54 -7.86 -25.21
CA GLY A 181 14.23 -8.41 -25.55
C GLY A 181 13.04 -7.47 -25.27
N SER A 182 13.27 -6.32 -24.60
CA SER A 182 12.20 -5.43 -24.13
C SER A 182 11.73 -4.38 -25.16
N GLY A 183 12.49 -4.17 -26.24
CA GLY A 183 12.21 -3.14 -27.26
C GLY A 183 12.55 -1.70 -26.85
N HIS A 184 12.96 -1.46 -25.61
CA HIS A 184 13.36 -0.12 -25.12
C HIS A 184 14.79 0.25 -25.53
N LYS A 185 15.07 1.54 -25.75
CA LYS A 185 16.43 1.99 -26.04
C LYS A 185 17.23 2.09 -24.76
N PHE A 186 18.34 1.37 -24.65
CA PHE A 186 19.16 1.39 -23.45
C PHE A 186 20.64 1.57 -23.74
N LYS A 187 21.39 2.01 -22.72
CA LYS A 187 22.85 2.18 -22.78
C LYS A 187 23.50 1.72 -21.48
N LEU A 188 24.69 1.14 -21.60
CA LEU A 188 25.54 0.77 -20.47
C LEU A 188 26.66 1.81 -20.34
N GLU A 189 26.85 2.35 -19.14
CA GLU A 189 27.93 3.27 -18.81
C GLU A 189 28.64 2.77 -17.55
N ASP A 190 29.92 2.46 -17.69
CA ASP A 190 30.76 2.13 -16.55
C ASP A 190 31.32 3.39 -15.87
N SER A 191 31.93 3.20 -14.70
CA SER A 191 32.47 4.29 -13.90
C SER A 191 33.89 4.75 -14.27
N THR A 192 34.46 4.29 -15.39
CA THR A 192 35.80 4.73 -15.87
C THR A 192 35.73 6.02 -16.68
N SER A 193 34.60 6.29 -17.33
CA SER A 193 34.37 7.53 -18.06
C SER A 193 33.59 8.53 -17.22
N SER A 194 34.01 9.80 -17.23
CA SER A 194 33.23 10.90 -16.65
C SER A 194 32.07 11.36 -17.54
N THR A 195 31.76 10.66 -18.63
CA THR A 195 30.64 11.00 -19.51
C THR A 195 29.36 10.31 -19.08
N THR A 196 28.22 11.01 -19.10
CA THR A 196 26.94 10.39 -18.77
C THR A 196 25.75 10.82 -19.62
N SER A 197 24.82 9.89 -19.83
CA SER A 197 23.53 10.10 -20.50
C SER A 197 22.35 10.29 -19.53
N VAL A 198 22.61 10.52 -18.22
CA VAL A 198 21.54 10.66 -17.20
C VAL A 198 20.50 11.71 -17.56
N ARG A 199 20.91 12.82 -18.22
CA ARG A 199 19.99 13.90 -18.58
C ARG A 199 18.91 13.44 -19.54
N THR A 200 19.27 12.63 -20.52
CA THR A 200 18.38 12.17 -21.58
C THR A 200 17.63 10.89 -21.21
N CYS A 201 18.17 10.06 -20.30
CA CYS A 201 17.47 8.86 -19.85
C CYS A 201 16.21 9.19 -19.06
N ARG A 202 15.21 8.30 -19.11
CA ARG A 202 14.02 8.37 -18.24
C ARG A 202 14.23 7.60 -16.95
N THR A 203 14.87 6.43 -17.07
CA THR A 203 15.15 5.52 -15.96
C THR A 203 16.64 5.25 -15.85
N LEU A 204 17.16 5.33 -14.63
CA LEU A 204 18.52 4.93 -14.25
C LEU A 204 18.45 3.58 -13.52
N ILE A 205 19.15 2.57 -14.02
CA ILE A 205 19.44 1.33 -13.32
C ILE A 205 20.83 1.44 -12.71
N ILE A 206 20.96 1.12 -11.42
CA ILE A 206 22.25 1.09 -10.73
C ILE A 206 22.61 -0.34 -10.36
N VAL A 207 23.79 -0.79 -10.77
CA VAL A 207 24.31 -2.13 -10.43
C VAL A 207 25.13 -2.02 -9.14
N MET A 208 24.44 -2.29 -8.03
CA MET A 208 24.95 -2.08 -6.68
C MET A 208 26.03 -3.09 -6.29
N SER A 209 27.14 -2.58 -5.79
CA SER A 209 28.27 -3.33 -5.24
C SER A 209 29.09 -2.45 -4.29
N ASP A 210 30.00 -3.03 -3.51
CA ASP A 210 30.92 -2.27 -2.65
C ASP A 210 31.78 -1.30 -3.48
N GLU A 211 32.17 -1.69 -4.71
CA GLU A 211 32.95 -0.83 -5.60
C GLU A 211 32.13 0.26 -6.27
N TYR A 212 30.86 0.00 -6.57
CA TYR A 212 29.94 1.04 -7.04
C TYR A 212 29.76 2.13 -5.97
N GLU A 213 29.56 1.72 -4.71
CA GLU A 213 29.42 2.64 -3.58
C GLU A 213 30.70 3.45 -3.31
N SER A 214 31.87 2.88 -3.61
CA SER A 214 33.18 3.52 -3.43
C SER A 214 33.60 4.44 -4.59
N SER A 215 32.87 4.46 -5.70
CA SER A 215 33.20 5.24 -6.90
C SER A 215 32.60 6.64 -6.88
N CYS A 216 33.44 7.67 -7.02
CA CYS A 216 32.98 9.06 -7.10
C CYS A 216 32.19 9.36 -8.37
N VAL A 217 32.50 8.69 -9.49
CA VAL A 217 31.75 8.81 -10.75
C VAL A 217 30.35 8.24 -10.59
N CYS A 218 30.22 7.03 -10.01
CA CYS A 218 28.93 6.41 -9.71
C CYS A 218 28.08 7.30 -8.79
N LYS A 219 28.70 7.85 -7.74
CA LYS A 219 28.03 8.80 -6.85
C LYS A 219 27.54 10.04 -7.60
N GLY A 220 28.38 10.65 -8.44
CA GLY A 220 28.01 11.81 -9.25
C GLY A 220 26.84 11.53 -10.18
N VAL A 221 26.82 10.36 -10.83
CA VAL A 221 25.73 9.90 -11.70
C VAL A 221 24.41 9.80 -10.93
N VAL A 222 24.44 9.22 -9.72
CA VAL A 222 23.27 9.11 -8.85
C VAL A 222 22.81 10.46 -8.32
N ASP A 223 23.73 11.32 -7.88
CA ASP A 223 23.40 12.66 -7.40
C ASP A 223 22.73 13.51 -8.50
N LEU A 224 23.24 13.44 -9.74
CA LEU A 224 22.64 14.10 -10.89
C LEU A 224 21.24 13.54 -11.18
N ALA A 225 21.08 12.21 -11.20
CA ALA A 225 19.80 11.55 -11.43
C ALA A 225 18.76 11.96 -10.38
N ARG A 226 19.17 12.08 -9.12
CA ARG A 226 18.34 12.58 -8.01
C ARG A 226 17.93 14.04 -8.22
N SER A 227 18.87 14.92 -8.58
CA SER A 227 18.54 16.33 -8.85
C SER A 227 17.56 16.52 -10.02
N LEU A 228 17.63 15.62 -11.00
CA LEU A 228 16.76 15.60 -12.18
C LEU A 228 15.50 14.75 -11.97
N LYS A 229 15.24 14.26 -10.74
CA LYS A 229 14.08 13.44 -10.36
C LYS A 229 13.89 12.21 -11.27
N LYS A 230 14.98 11.58 -11.68
CA LYS A 230 14.95 10.35 -12.50
C LYS A 230 14.50 9.16 -11.66
N ASN A 231 13.81 8.21 -12.28
CA ASN A 231 13.49 6.93 -11.66
C ASN A 231 14.78 6.12 -11.48
N ILE A 232 15.05 5.64 -10.26
CA ILE A 232 16.24 4.84 -9.95
C ILE A 232 15.81 3.44 -9.57
N ILE A 233 16.25 2.44 -10.35
CA ILE A 233 16.02 1.02 -10.11
C ILE A 233 17.31 0.37 -9.59
N PRO A 234 17.36 -0.03 -8.31
CA PRO A 234 18.52 -0.69 -7.75
C PRO A 234 18.57 -2.18 -8.11
N VAL A 235 19.71 -2.64 -8.63
CA VAL A 235 19.99 -4.06 -8.90
C VAL A 235 21.14 -4.53 -8.02
N SER A 236 20.92 -5.55 -7.22
CA SER A 236 21.93 -6.17 -6.38
C SER A 236 22.57 -7.38 -7.08
N THR A 237 23.91 -7.44 -7.05
CA THR A 237 24.68 -8.55 -7.64
C THR A 237 25.10 -9.61 -6.61
N LYS A 238 24.78 -9.40 -5.32
CA LYS A 238 25.16 -10.31 -4.24
C LYS A 238 24.03 -10.54 -3.25
N LYS A 239 23.85 -11.80 -2.83
CA LYS A 239 22.86 -12.17 -1.80
C LYS A 239 23.20 -11.49 -0.46
N GLY A 240 22.22 -10.79 0.11
CA GLY A 240 22.35 -10.15 1.43
C GLY A 240 23.31 -8.96 1.47
N TRP A 241 23.61 -8.36 0.32
CA TRP A 241 24.40 -7.13 0.28
C TRP A 241 23.70 -6.00 1.05
N LYS A 242 24.49 -5.23 1.80
CA LYS A 242 24.04 -4.05 2.54
C LYS A 242 25.03 -2.93 2.28
N SER A 243 24.51 -1.77 1.90
CA SER A 243 25.30 -0.55 1.77
C SER A 243 25.96 -0.18 3.11
N LYS A 244 27.17 0.38 3.03
CA LYS A 244 27.92 0.88 4.17
C LYS A 244 28.08 2.41 4.17
N HIS A 245 27.57 3.11 3.17
CA HIS A 245 27.71 4.55 2.94
C HIS A 245 26.45 5.20 2.32
N TRP A 246 26.61 6.35 1.66
CA TRP A 246 25.56 7.14 1.01
C TRP A 246 24.53 6.36 0.19
N LEU A 247 24.92 5.24 -0.45
CA LEU A 247 24.04 4.50 -1.34
C LEU A 247 22.83 3.93 -0.59
N GLY A 248 23.01 3.56 0.68
CA GLY A 248 21.98 3.02 1.56
C GLY A 248 20.87 4.02 1.83
N LEU A 249 21.20 5.32 1.89
CA LEU A 249 20.21 6.39 1.99
C LEU A 249 19.36 6.48 0.72
N VAL A 250 20.00 6.40 -0.45
CA VAL A 250 19.33 6.58 -1.75
C VAL A 250 18.38 5.41 -2.08
N ILE A 251 18.78 4.19 -1.70
CA ILE A 251 17.99 2.98 -1.95
C ILE A 251 17.03 2.65 -0.80
N ALA A 252 17.00 3.46 0.26
CA ALA A 252 16.18 3.19 1.43
C ALA A 252 14.70 3.06 1.07
N GLY A 253 14.08 1.97 1.53
CA GLY A 253 12.71 1.61 1.17
C GLY A 253 12.48 1.19 -0.29
N LYS A 254 13.44 1.32 -1.21
CA LYS A 254 13.26 0.92 -2.63
C LYS A 254 13.29 -0.60 -2.80
N LEU A 255 12.43 -1.11 -3.67
CA LEU A 255 12.52 -2.48 -4.14
C LEU A 255 13.80 -2.67 -4.96
N PHE A 256 14.59 -3.70 -4.63
CA PHE A 256 15.79 -4.05 -5.38
C PHE A 256 15.66 -5.41 -6.04
N PHE A 257 16.15 -5.49 -7.27
CA PHE A 257 16.13 -6.71 -8.08
C PHE A 257 17.45 -7.45 -7.91
N ARG A 258 17.42 -8.78 -7.95
CA ARG A 258 18.61 -9.61 -7.81
C ARG A 258 18.98 -10.17 -9.17
N VAL A 259 20.18 -9.82 -9.63
CA VAL A 259 20.81 -10.36 -10.83
C VAL A 259 22.21 -10.81 -10.43
N ILE A 260 22.29 -11.96 -9.77
CA ILE A 260 23.55 -12.52 -9.25
C ILE A 260 24.28 -13.30 -10.34
N ASP A 261 23.57 -14.24 -10.97
CA ASP A 261 24.08 -15.11 -12.03
C ASP A 261 22.96 -15.43 -13.03
N ARG A 262 23.32 -16.13 -14.11
CA ARG A 262 22.38 -16.47 -15.18
C ARG A 262 21.23 -17.35 -14.70
N ASP A 263 21.52 -18.34 -13.86
CA ASP A 263 20.52 -19.31 -13.41
C ASP A 263 19.53 -18.62 -12.48
N GLN A 264 20.00 -17.82 -11.53
CA GLN A 264 19.13 -17.05 -10.64
C GLN A 264 18.29 -16.02 -11.42
N ALA A 265 18.85 -15.37 -12.43
CA ALA A 265 18.15 -14.33 -13.18
C ALA A 265 17.07 -14.88 -14.12
N PHE A 266 17.33 -15.99 -14.81
CA PHE A 266 16.48 -16.48 -15.90
C PHE A 266 15.74 -17.79 -15.59
N LYS A 267 15.99 -18.45 -14.46
CA LYS A 267 15.23 -19.64 -14.07
C LYS A 267 13.80 -19.27 -13.71
N LYS A 268 12.85 -19.88 -14.43
CA LYS A 268 11.42 -19.71 -14.18
C LYS A 268 10.99 -20.39 -12.87
N VAL A 269 10.17 -19.71 -12.11
CA VAL A 269 9.46 -20.19 -10.92
C VAL A 269 7.98 -19.83 -11.12
N ASN A 270 7.12 -20.83 -11.31
CA ASN A 270 5.69 -20.62 -11.64
C ASN A 270 5.51 -19.68 -12.84
N ASP A 271 6.11 -20.07 -13.97
CA ASP A 271 6.06 -19.43 -15.30
C ASP A 271 6.86 -18.12 -15.49
N PHE A 272 7.35 -17.49 -14.42
CA PHE A 272 8.13 -16.23 -14.47
C PHE A 272 9.53 -16.37 -13.90
N ALA A 273 10.51 -15.71 -14.49
CA ALA A 273 11.86 -15.58 -13.96
C ALA A 273 12.05 -14.24 -13.22
N PRO A 274 13.01 -14.13 -12.27
CA PRO A 274 13.31 -12.85 -11.61
C PRO A 274 13.69 -11.71 -12.57
N MET A 275 14.23 -12.02 -13.75
CA MET A 275 14.45 -11.05 -14.81
C MET A 275 13.13 -10.48 -15.37
N ASP A 276 12.06 -11.26 -15.43
CA ASP A 276 10.76 -10.79 -15.93
C ASP A 276 10.16 -9.74 -14.98
N ASP A 277 10.28 -9.95 -13.67
CA ASP A 277 9.87 -8.95 -12.65
C ASP A 277 10.66 -7.64 -12.79
N PHE A 278 11.96 -7.76 -13.04
CA PHE A 278 12.83 -6.60 -13.28
C PHE A 278 12.43 -5.83 -14.55
N LEU A 279 12.19 -6.54 -15.66
CA LEU A 279 11.80 -5.91 -16.93
C LEU A 279 10.41 -5.29 -16.87
N LEU A 280 9.50 -5.87 -16.07
CA LEU A 280 8.20 -5.29 -15.78
C LEU A 280 8.35 -3.95 -15.07
N GLU A 281 9.21 -3.86 -14.04
CA GLU A 281 9.49 -2.60 -13.34
C GLU A 281 10.10 -1.54 -14.27
N VAL A 282 11.08 -1.93 -15.10
CA VAL A 282 11.67 -1.03 -16.11
C VAL A 282 10.59 -0.50 -17.06
N SER A 283 9.70 -1.37 -17.53
CA SER A 283 8.64 -0.95 -18.47
C SER A 283 7.68 0.05 -17.83
N LYS A 284 7.35 -0.12 -16.54
CA LYS A 284 6.48 0.82 -15.81
C LYS A 284 7.16 2.14 -15.50
N SER A 285 8.45 2.12 -15.17
CA SER A 285 9.20 3.35 -14.88
C SER A 285 9.37 4.24 -16.13
N LEU A 286 9.16 3.69 -17.33
CA LEU A 286 9.17 4.41 -18.61
C LEU A 286 7.81 4.99 -19.02
N GLN A 287 6.71 4.55 -18.39
CA GLN A 287 5.38 5.09 -18.65
C GLN A 287 5.31 6.56 -18.22
N LEU A 288 4.75 7.41 -19.08
CA LEU A 288 4.57 8.83 -18.79
C LEU A 288 3.45 8.99 -17.78
N LYS A 289 3.83 9.29 -16.52
CA LYS A 289 2.89 9.59 -15.44
C LYS A 289 2.88 11.13 -15.25
N PRO A 290 1.80 11.89 -15.53
CA PRO A 290 1.63 13.27 -15.09
C PRO A 290 2.04 13.43 -13.65
N ALA A 291 2.73 14.52 -13.34
CA ALA A 291 3.22 14.75 -11.98
C ALA A 291 2.03 14.84 -11.01
N ARG A 292 2.23 14.42 -9.76
CA ARG A 292 1.21 14.53 -8.69
C ARG A 292 0.65 15.95 -8.58
N SER A 293 1.50 16.96 -8.73
CA SER A 293 1.11 18.37 -8.75
C SER A 293 0.19 18.73 -9.91
N GLU A 294 0.41 18.16 -11.11
CA GLU A 294 -0.42 18.44 -12.29
C GLU A 294 -1.84 17.90 -12.10
N ARG A 295 -1.97 16.71 -11.50
CA ARG A 295 -3.27 16.12 -11.15
C ARG A 295 -4.01 16.93 -10.11
N GLU A 296 -3.31 17.34 -9.06
CA GLU A 296 -3.89 18.14 -7.99
C GLU A 296 -4.38 19.49 -8.53
N ILE A 297 -3.61 20.14 -9.41
CA ILE A 297 -4.04 21.36 -10.10
C ILE A 297 -5.31 21.10 -10.92
N ALA A 298 -5.38 19.98 -11.64
CA ALA A 298 -6.58 19.61 -12.39
C ALA A 298 -7.79 19.37 -11.46
N PHE A 299 -7.59 18.69 -10.33
CA PHE A 299 -8.63 18.43 -9.34
C PHE A 299 -9.10 19.70 -8.64
N ALA A 300 -8.18 20.58 -8.22
CA ALA A 300 -8.49 21.87 -7.63
C ALA A 300 -9.30 22.75 -8.60
N LYS A 301 -8.94 22.79 -9.88
CA LYS A 301 -9.73 23.48 -10.92
C LYS A 301 -11.14 22.90 -11.08
N CYS A 302 -11.29 21.58 -10.96
CA CYS A 302 -12.61 20.94 -10.98
C CYS A 302 -13.45 21.37 -9.77
N LEU A 303 -12.85 21.39 -8.57
CA LEU A 303 -13.51 21.88 -7.36
C LEU A 303 -13.91 23.36 -7.50
N GLU A 304 -13.02 24.23 -7.97
CA GLU A 304 -13.31 25.65 -8.22
C GLU A 304 -14.49 25.84 -9.16
N LYS A 305 -14.56 25.06 -10.25
CA LYS A 305 -15.69 25.11 -11.19
C LYS A 305 -17.01 24.72 -10.50
N ARG A 306 -17.03 23.61 -9.75
CA ARG A 306 -18.22 23.16 -9.00
C ARG A 306 -18.65 24.17 -7.93
N ILE A 307 -17.68 24.81 -7.28
CA ILE A 307 -17.92 25.86 -6.29
C ILE A 307 -18.61 27.05 -6.94
N GLU A 308 -18.17 27.49 -8.11
CA GLU A 308 -18.79 28.60 -8.84
C GLU A 308 -20.23 28.25 -9.29
N GLU A 309 -20.48 27.00 -9.69
CA GLU A 309 -21.83 26.50 -9.97
C GLU A 309 -22.74 26.54 -8.72
N CYS A 310 -22.21 26.17 -7.55
CA CYS A 310 -22.94 26.25 -6.28
C CYS A 310 -23.18 27.70 -5.84
N ARG A 311 -22.19 28.58 -6.04
CA ARG A 311 -22.26 29.99 -5.71
C ARG A 311 -23.43 30.70 -6.40
N GLN A 312 -23.74 30.33 -7.65
CA GLN A 312 -24.89 30.86 -8.39
C GLN A 312 -26.24 30.44 -7.80
N LYS A 313 -26.30 29.32 -7.09
CA LYS A 313 -27.53 28.77 -6.48
C LYS A 313 -27.76 29.27 -5.05
N LEU A 314 -26.74 29.84 -4.40
CA LEU A 314 -26.79 30.27 -3.02
C LEU A 314 -27.13 31.76 -2.87
N THR A 315 -27.98 32.07 -1.89
CA THR A 315 -28.32 33.46 -1.54
C THR A 315 -27.23 34.17 -0.73
N VAL A 316 -26.40 33.43 0.02
CA VAL A 316 -25.33 33.96 0.88
C VAL A 316 -24.01 33.26 0.55
N TRP A 317 -22.94 34.05 0.39
CA TRP A 317 -21.59 33.55 0.09
C TRP A 317 -20.53 34.27 0.93
N PRO A 318 -19.50 33.56 1.46
CA PRO A 318 -19.32 32.11 1.46
C PRO A 318 -20.34 31.38 2.37
N PRO A 319 -20.63 30.10 2.12
CA PRO A 319 -21.48 29.31 3.00
C PRO A 319 -20.88 29.25 4.42
N PRO A 320 -21.71 29.18 5.48
CA PRO A 320 -21.23 29.06 6.84
C PRO A 320 -20.47 27.74 7.02
N HIS A 321 -19.24 27.81 7.52
CA HIS A 321 -18.40 26.64 7.67
C HIS A 321 -18.99 25.64 8.67
N LYS A 322 -19.27 24.42 8.23
CA LYS A 322 -19.78 23.34 9.09
C LYS A 322 -18.58 22.54 9.58
N LYS A 323 -18.31 22.59 10.90
CA LYS A 323 -17.28 21.73 11.50
C LYS A 323 -17.67 20.27 11.29
N ARG A 324 -16.95 19.57 10.41
CA ARG A 324 -17.07 18.12 10.22
C ARG A 324 -16.07 17.44 11.17
N PRO A 325 -16.47 16.92 12.34
CA PRO A 325 -15.55 16.23 13.22
C PRO A 325 -15.02 14.99 12.51
N ARG A 326 -13.69 14.90 12.38
CA ARG A 326 -13.07 13.68 11.87
C ARG A 326 -13.30 12.57 12.88
N LYS A 327 -14.05 11.54 12.49
CA LYS A 327 -14.34 10.39 13.35
C LYS A 327 -13.03 9.69 13.73
N ASP A 328 -12.92 9.31 15.00
CA ASP A 328 -11.87 8.38 15.43
C ASP A 328 -12.04 7.07 14.66
N LEU A 329 -10.96 6.63 14.00
CA LEU A 329 -10.93 5.41 13.21
C LEU A 329 -10.85 4.22 14.17
N LYS A 330 -11.99 3.78 14.69
CA LYS A 330 -12.09 2.52 15.42
C LYS A 330 -12.45 1.41 14.44
N PRO A 331 -11.77 0.25 14.49
CA PRO A 331 -12.11 -0.85 13.62
C PRO A 331 -13.51 -1.38 13.94
N VAL A 332 -14.28 -1.69 12.90
CA VAL A 332 -15.64 -2.23 13.05
C VAL A 332 -15.53 -3.67 13.56
N LYS A 333 -16.16 -3.94 14.71
CA LYS A 333 -16.30 -5.27 15.29
C LYS A 333 -17.59 -5.90 14.81
N ILE A 334 -17.53 -7.12 14.30
CA ILE A 334 -18.70 -7.84 13.80
C ILE A 334 -18.66 -9.26 14.34
N VAL A 335 -19.82 -9.73 14.77
CA VAL A 335 -20.04 -11.16 15.03
C VAL A 335 -20.35 -11.82 13.71
N LEU A 336 -19.47 -12.70 13.24
CA LEU A 336 -19.69 -13.45 12.01
C LEU A 336 -20.91 -14.37 12.16
N ASN A 337 -21.76 -14.40 11.14
CA ASN A 337 -22.82 -15.40 11.07
C ASN A 337 -22.19 -16.77 10.76
N LYS A 338 -22.62 -17.81 11.48
CA LYS A 338 -22.19 -19.18 11.16
C LYS A 338 -22.77 -19.58 9.80
N PRO A 339 -21.95 -20.10 8.86
CA PRO A 339 -22.46 -20.52 7.57
C PRO A 339 -23.36 -21.76 7.76
N LYS A 340 -24.61 -21.71 7.25
CA LYS A 340 -25.58 -22.81 7.38
C LYS A 340 -25.38 -23.85 6.26
N ILE A 341 -25.39 -25.13 6.62
CA ILE A 341 -25.17 -26.29 5.73
C ILE A 341 -26.28 -26.45 4.67
N GLU A 342 -27.51 -26.02 4.97
CA GLU A 342 -28.71 -26.48 4.25
C GLU A 342 -28.91 -25.93 2.83
N SER A 343 -28.20 -24.88 2.39
CA SER A 343 -28.42 -24.26 1.07
C SER A 343 -27.29 -24.44 0.04
N ASN A 344 -26.14 -25.05 0.39
CA ASN A 344 -24.90 -24.84 -0.40
C ASN A 344 -24.06 -26.08 -0.73
N LEU A 345 -24.57 -27.30 -0.56
CA LEU A 345 -23.76 -28.50 -0.81
C LEU A 345 -23.27 -28.60 -2.27
N PHE A 346 -24.08 -28.21 -3.26
CA PHE A 346 -23.74 -28.49 -4.67
C PHE A 346 -22.65 -27.57 -5.26
N CYS A 347 -22.76 -26.25 -5.06
CA CYS A 347 -21.79 -25.28 -5.59
C CYS A 347 -20.45 -25.30 -4.84
N SER A 348 -20.46 -25.51 -3.53
CA SER A 348 -19.23 -25.61 -2.73
C SER A 348 -18.45 -26.89 -3.05
N TYR A 349 -19.15 -28.01 -3.26
CA TYR A 349 -18.53 -29.29 -3.61
C TYR A 349 -17.96 -29.31 -5.04
N LEU A 350 -18.60 -28.65 -6.01
CA LEU A 350 -18.07 -28.50 -7.38
C LEU A 350 -16.84 -27.59 -7.43
N GLN A 351 -16.84 -26.45 -6.73
CA GLN A 351 -15.69 -25.53 -6.70
C GLN A 351 -14.46 -26.13 -6.01
N ASN A 352 -14.65 -26.99 -5.01
CA ASN A 352 -13.55 -27.60 -4.26
C ASN A 352 -12.92 -28.80 -4.97
N ASN A 353 -13.65 -29.48 -5.86
CA ASN A 353 -13.13 -30.65 -6.59
C ASN A 353 -12.51 -30.32 -7.96
N LEU A 354 -12.60 -29.06 -8.41
CA LEU A 354 -11.90 -28.59 -9.59
C LEU A 354 -10.44 -28.30 -9.23
N GLN A 355 -9.53 -29.21 -9.63
CA GLN A 355 -8.10 -28.93 -9.60
C GLN A 355 -7.73 -28.05 -10.79
N TYR A 356 -7.33 -26.82 -10.53
CA TYR A 356 -6.85 -25.89 -11.54
C TYR A 356 -5.48 -25.34 -11.13
N THR A 357 -4.64 -25.06 -12.14
CA THR A 357 -3.34 -24.41 -11.93
C THR A 357 -3.42 -23.03 -12.55
N VAL A 358 -3.51 -21.98 -11.73
CA VAL A 358 -3.51 -20.60 -12.24
C VAL A 358 -2.06 -20.11 -12.31
N GLY A 359 -1.55 -19.93 -13.54
CA GLY A 359 -0.31 -19.20 -13.76
C GLY A 359 -0.52 -17.70 -13.55
N ARG A 360 0.52 -16.96 -13.17
CA ARG A 360 0.44 -15.50 -12.90
C ARG A 360 0.03 -14.66 -14.13
N VAL A 361 0.05 -15.24 -15.34
CA VAL A 361 -0.50 -14.64 -16.58
C VAL A 361 -2.02 -14.44 -16.49
N PHE A 362 -2.74 -15.31 -15.77
CA PHE A 362 -4.20 -15.24 -15.64
C PHE A 362 -4.68 -14.27 -14.56
N ILE A 363 -3.81 -13.94 -13.60
CA ILE A 363 -4.07 -12.99 -12.51
C ILE A 363 -2.99 -11.95 -12.57
N LEU A 364 -3.09 -11.08 -13.59
CA LEU A 364 -2.39 -9.81 -13.53
C LEU A 364 -3.10 -8.99 -12.44
N PRO A 365 -2.50 -8.76 -11.27
CA PRO A 365 -3.03 -7.76 -10.35
C PRO A 365 -3.20 -6.45 -11.10
N ASP A 366 -4.33 -5.81 -10.90
CA ASP A 366 -4.41 -4.39 -11.18
C ASP A 366 -3.28 -3.68 -10.43
N THR A 367 -2.58 -2.81 -11.15
CA THR A 367 -1.48 -2.03 -10.59
C THR A 367 -1.99 -1.23 -9.38
N LEU A 368 -1.26 -1.25 -8.26
CA LEU A 368 -1.59 -0.44 -7.09
C LEU A 368 -1.74 1.03 -7.42
N TYR A 369 -1.06 1.48 -8.47
CA TYR A 369 -1.12 2.83 -8.95
C TYR A 369 -1.67 2.88 -10.38
N ASP A 370 -2.43 3.91 -10.71
CA ASP A 370 -2.88 4.16 -12.06
C ASP A 370 -1.68 4.51 -12.97
N ASN A 371 -1.96 4.73 -14.25
CA ASN A 371 -0.96 5.21 -15.22
C ASN A 371 -0.36 6.56 -14.82
N PHE A 372 -0.85 7.18 -13.75
CA PHE A 372 -0.40 8.45 -13.21
C PHE A 372 0.38 8.28 -11.90
N GLY A 373 0.44 7.09 -11.29
CA GLY A 373 1.14 6.93 -10.02
C GLY A 373 0.30 7.41 -8.83
N VAL A 374 -1.00 7.63 -9.03
CA VAL A 374 -1.98 7.73 -7.94
C VAL A 374 -2.33 6.31 -7.54
N PRO A 375 -2.45 5.99 -6.25
CA PRO A 375 -3.10 4.77 -5.83
C PRO A 375 -4.38 4.53 -6.66
N LYS A 376 -4.44 3.47 -7.48
CA LYS A 376 -5.70 3.05 -8.06
C LYS A 376 -6.60 2.83 -6.86
N ARG A 377 -7.76 3.50 -6.85
CA ARG A 377 -8.81 3.35 -5.83
C ARG A 377 -9.50 2.00 -5.95
N GLN A 378 -8.72 0.95 -6.20
CA GLN A 378 -9.16 -0.42 -6.16
C GLN A 378 -9.43 -0.74 -4.70
N LYS A 379 -10.72 -0.79 -4.36
CA LYS A 379 -11.17 -1.23 -3.04
C LYS A 379 -10.93 -2.74 -2.96
N PHE A 380 -9.71 -3.15 -2.62
CA PHE A 380 -9.43 -4.56 -2.32
C PHE A 380 -10.38 -5.01 -1.22
N ASP A 381 -11.01 -6.17 -1.41
CA ASP A 381 -11.81 -6.79 -0.37
C ASP A 381 -10.92 -7.17 0.81
N ALA A 382 -9.69 -7.60 0.53
CA ALA A 382 -8.69 -7.85 1.55
C ALA A 382 -7.24 -7.63 1.08
N MET A 383 -6.38 -7.24 2.02
CA MET A 383 -4.93 -7.43 1.91
C MET A 383 -4.51 -8.63 2.75
N ILE A 384 -3.69 -9.52 2.21
CA ILE A 384 -3.05 -10.60 2.95
C ILE A 384 -1.69 -10.12 3.46
N SER A 385 -1.54 -10.09 4.79
CA SER A 385 -0.29 -9.85 5.50
C SER A 385 0.25 -11.18 6.04
N TYR A 386 1.49 -11.52 5.73
CA TYR A 386 2.07 -12.82 6.07
C TYR A 386 3.60 -12.77 6.16
N GLN A 387 4.19 -13.83 6.71
CA GLN A 387 5.64 -14.04 6.68
C GLN A 387 6.02 -14.98 5.53
N TRP A 388 7.09 -14.67 4.80
CA TRP A 388 7.52 -15.38 3.57
C TRP A 388 7.67 -16.90 3.71
N THR A 389 7.79 -17.43 4.93
CA THR A 389 7.91 -18.87 5.19
C THR A 389 6.63 -19.65 4.90
N CYS A 390 5.45 -19.01 4.89
CA CYS A 390 4.18 -19.63 4.49
C CYS A 390 3.70 -19.17 3.11
N GLN A 391 4.61 -18.62 2.28
CA GLN A 391 4.27 -18.06 0.97
C GLN A 391 3.52 -19.04 0.05
N ASP A 392 3.88 -20.33 0.06
CA ASP A 392 3.21 -21.33 -0.79
C ASP A 392 1.77 -21.60 -0.37
N LEU A 393 1.48 -21.56 0.93
CA LEU A 393 0.12 -21.62 1.45
C LEU A 393 -0.67 -20.36 1.04
N VAL A 394 -0.07 -19.18 1.21
CA VAL A 394 -0.69 -17.89 0.88
C VAL A 394 -1.04 -17.80 -0.61
N LYS A 395 -0.14 -18.24 -1.50
CA LYS A 395 -0.41 -18.33 -2.94
C LYS A 395 -1.65 -19.16 -3.23
N LYS A 396 -1.78 -20.34 -2.62
CA LYS A 396 -2.94 -21.22 -2.82
C LYS A 396 -4.23 -20.61 -2.26
N VAL A 397 -4.18 -19.99 -1.09
CA VAL A 397 -5.34 -19.30 -0.51
C VAL A 397 -5.77 -18.14 -1.39
N PHE A 398 -4.82 -17.32 -1.84
CA PHE A 398 -5.08 -16.23 -2.77
C PHE A 398 -5.79 -16.72 -4.04
N MET A 399 -5.28 -17.79 -4.68
CA MET A 399 -5.90 -18.35 -5.88
C MET A 399 -7.36 -18.76 -5.65
N ASN A 400 -7.65 -19.33 -4.48
CA ASN A 400 -9.01 -19.70 -4.12
C ASN A 400 -9.91 -18.50 -3.82
N LEU A 401 -9.40 -17.47 -3.12
CA LEU A 401 -10.15 -16.25 -2.87
C LEU A 401 -10.46 -15.52 -4.19
N TYR A 402 -9.49 -15.47 -5.11
CA TYR A 402 -9.66 -14.92 -6.44
C TYR A 402 -10.74 -15.66 -7.23
N MET A 403 -10.72 -17.01 -7.24
CA MET A 403 -11.77 -17.82 -7.88
C MET A 403 -13.15 -17.67 -7.22
N LYS A 404 -13.19 -17.20 -5.97
CA LYS A 404 -14.43 -16.79 -5.28
C LYS A 404 -14.78 -15.32 -5.53
N ASN A 405 -14.22 -14.71 -6.56
CA ASN A 405 -14.43 -13.32 -6.98
C ASN A 405 -14.17 -12.31 -5.85
N LEU A 406 -13.10 -12.51 -5.09
CA LEU A 406 -12.59 -11.52 -4.15
C LEU A 406 -11.38 -10.81 -4.76
N CYS A 407 -11.40 -9.48 -4.70
CA CYS A 407 -10.26 -8.67 -5.08
C CYS A 407 -9.29 -8.63 -3.90
N VAL A 408 -8.21 -9.41 -3.97
CA VAL A 408 -7.24 -9.56 -2.87
C VAL A 408 -5.88 -9.03 -3.29
N TRP A 409 -5.15 -8.43 -2.35
CA TRP A 409 -3.77 -7.96 -2.55
C TRP A 409 -2.77 -8.68 -1.63
N PHE A 410 -1.56 -8.97 -2.12
CA PHE A 410 -0.41 -9.40 -1.29
C PHE A 410 0.93 -9.16 -2.01
N ASP A 411 2.06 -9.17 -1.29
CA ASP A 411 3.37 -8.73 -1.79
C ASP A 411 3.94 -9.43 -3.07
N VAL A 412 3.63 -10.70 -3.33
CA VAL A 412 4.20 -11.44 -4.50
C VAL A 412 3.44 -11.15 -5.79
N TRP A 413 2.11 -11.17 -5.74
CA TRP A 413 1.26 -10.94 -6.91
C TRP A 413 0.46 -9.66 -6.79
N GLY A 414 0.76 -8.76 -5.86
CA GLY A 414 0.10 -7.45 -5.70
C GLY A 414 0.91 -6.32 -6.33
N ASN A 415 1.95 -6.67 -7.09
CA ASN A 415 2.68 -5.72 -7.90
C ASN A 415 3.36 -4.60 -7.07
N MET A 416 4.22 -4.99 -6.13
CA MET A 416 5.04 -4.03 -5.38
C MET A 416 5.92 -3.23 -6.36
N GLU A 417 5.75 -1.92 -6.37
CA GLU A 417 6.48 -0.98 -7.23
C GLU A 417 7.16 0.10 -6.40
N GLY A 418 8.33 0.57 -6.83
CA GLY A 418 9.01 1.70 -6.20
C GLY A 418 9.36 1.48 -4.71
N CYS A 419 8.74 2.26 -3.82
CA CYS A 419 8.99 2.23 -2.38
C CYS A 419 8.12 1.16 -1.72
N THR A 420 8.74 0.15 -1.11
CA THR A 420 8.08 -0.97 -0.43
C THR A 420 7.16 -0.51 0.70
N TYR A 421 7.57 0.48 1.49
CA TYR A 421 6.75 1.05 2.56
C TYR A 421 5.51 1.77 2.01
N ASP A 422 5.64 2.47 0.87
CA ASP A 422 4.50 3.14 0.24
C ASP A 422 3.56 2.12 -0.38
N ALA A 423 4.06 1.15 -1.16
CA ALA A 423 3.24 0.11 -1.78
C ALA A 423 2.43 -0.67 -0.73
N MET A 424 3.07 -1.06 0.36
CA MET A 424 2.42 -1.69 1.51
C MET A 424 1.36 -0.78 2.16
N ALA A 425 1.68 0.50 2.39
CA ALA A 425 0.77 1.44 3.02
C ALA A 425 -0.46 1.70 2.16
N THR A 426 -0.23 1.91 0.87
CA THR A 426 -1.27 2.02 -0.14
C THR A 426 -2.15 0.78 -0.17
N ALA A 427 -1.59 -0.43 -0.13
CA ALA A 427 -2.39 -1.64 -0.08
C ALA A 427 -3.29 -1.73 1.17
N ILE A 428 -2.79 -1.33 2.34
CA ILE A 428 -3.59 -1.26 3.58
C ILE A 428 -4.70 -0.21 3.43
N GLU A 429 -4.37 0.97 2.93
CA GLU A 429 -5.32 2.07 2.71
C GLU A 429 -6.44 1.66 1.75
N CYS A 430 -6.10 0.99 0.65
CA CYS A 430 -7.02 0.50 -0.37
C CYS A 430 -7.83 -0.75 0.04
N SER A 431 -7.44 -1.44 1.12
CA SER A 431 -8.11 -2.68 1.56
C SER A 431 -9.23 -2.43 2.57
N LYS A 432 -10.32 -3.19 2.45
CA LYS A 432 -11.42 -3.18 3.44
C LYS A 432 -11.04 -3.97 4.71
N VAL A 433 -10.35 -5.09 4.55
CA VAL A 433 -9.98 -6.03 5.63
C VAL A 433 -8.52 -6.44 5.51
N ILE A 434 -7.85 -6.68 6.64
CA ILE A 434 -6.49 -7.24 6.66
C ILE A 434 -6.54 -8.70 7.13
N VAL A 435 -6.14 -9.63 6.26
CA VAL A 435 -6.03 -11.06 6.57
C VAL A 435 -4.60 -11.36 7.02
N VAL A 436 -4.43 -11.73 8.28
CA VAL A 436 -3.13 -11.96 8.92
C VAL A 436 -2.86 -13.46 9.03
N PHE A 437 -1.85 -13.95 8.30
CA PHE A 437 -1.33 -15.31 8.45
C PHE A 437 -0.36 -15.34 9.63
N LEU A 438 -0.92 -15.65 10.80
CA LEU A 438 -0.25 -15.50 12.08
C LEU A 438 0.63 -16.71 12.39
N SER A 439 1.92 -16.44 12.63
CA SER A 439 2.96 -17.40 13.01
C SER A 439 3.92 -16.76 14.03
N SER A 440 4.73 -17.57 14.71
CA SER A 440 5.80 -17.07 15.59
C SER A 440 6.75 -16.14 14.81
N ARG A 441 7.09 -16.50 13.58
CA ARG A 441 7.96 -15.67 12.72
C ARG A 441 7.29 -14.38 12.27
N TYR A 442 5.98 -14.38 12.00
CA TYR A 442 5.22 -13.16 11.73
C TYR A 442 5.32 -12.19 12.91
N GLN A 443 5.10 -12.69 14.13
CA GLN A 443 5.13 -11.87 15.33
C GLN A 443 6.51 -11.24 15.60
N SER A 444 7.59 -11.92 15.20
CA SER A 444 8.97 -11.42 15.31
C SER A 444 9.43 -10.52 14.15
N SER A 445 8.66 -10.43 13.06
CA SER A 445 9.06 -9.71 11.84
C SER A 445 8.80 -8.21 11.95
N ALA A 446 9.85 -7.39 11.81
CA ALA A 446 9.74 -5.94 11.86
C ALA A 446 8.84 -5.35 10.76
N ASN A 447 8.78 -5.99 9.58
CA ASN A 447 7.93 -5.57 8.46
C ASN A 447 6.46 -5.95 8.72
N CYS A 448 6.20 -7.16 9.21
CA CYS A 448 4.84 -7.59 9.55
C CYS A 448 4.27 -6.75 10.71
N GLN A 449 5.09 -6.42 11.71
CA GLN A 449 4.71 -5.51 12.79
C GLN A 449 4.41 -4.10 12.28
N LEU A 450 5.15 -3.62 11.28
CA LEU A 450 4.92 -2.32 10.64
C LEU A 450 3.54 -2.29 9.95
N GLU A 451 3.27 -3.28 9.10
CA GLU A 451 1.97 -3.49 8.44
C GLU A 451 0.83 -3.50 9.45
N PHE A 452 0.96 -4.33 10.49
CA PHE A 452 -0.09 -4.52 11.49
C PHE A 452 -0.37 -3.23 12.27
N LYS A 453 0.67 -2.55 12.74
CA LYS A 453 0.53 -1.27 13.47
C LYS A 453 -0.05 -0.18 12.57
N TYR A 454 0.31 -0.16 11.30
CA TYR A 454 -0.27 0.79 10.36
C TYR A 454 -1.76 0.50 10.11
N ALA A 455 -2.14 -0.76 9.91
CA ALA A 455 -3.54 -1.17 9.80
C ALA A 455 -4.37 -0.76 11.03
N ILE A 456 -3.83 -0.89 12.25
CA ILE A 456 -4.46 -0.38 13.47
C ILE A 456 -4.65 1.14 13.39
N ALA A 457 -3.60 1.89 13.04
CA ALA A 457 -3.66 3.35 12.94
C ALA A 457 -4.69 3.82 11.88
N ARG A 458 -4.96 2.98 10.87
CA ARG A 458 -5.98 3.18 9.84
C ARG A 458 -7.36 2.64 10.22
N GLY A 459 -7.53 2.06 11.41
CA GLY A 459 -8.81 1.49 11.86
C GLY A 459 -9.29 0.33 10.99
N LYS A 460 -8.37 -0.44 10.40
CA LYS A 460 -8.71 -1.59 9.56
C LYS A 460 -9.05 -2.81 10.43
N PRO A 461 -10.13 -3.54 10.11
CA PRO A 461 -10.47 -4.78 10.80
C PRO A 461 -9.55 -5.93 10.35
N PHE A 462 -9.41 -6.94 11.21
CA PHE A 462 -8.54 -8.10 10.98
C PHE A 462 -9.32 -9.40 10.82
N ILE A 463 -8.73 -10.35 10.10
CA ILE A 463 -9.05 -11.78 10.15
C ILE A 463 -7.73 -12.52 10.40
N PHE A 464 -7.68 -13.40 11.41
CA PHE A 464 -6.48 -14.18 11.72
C PHE A 464 -6.57 -15.57 11.12
N ILE A 465 -5.52 -15.99 10.41
CA ILE A 465 -5.32 -17.35 9.94
C ILE A 465 -4.14 -17.94 10.70
N LEU A 466 -4.40 -18.92 11.54
CA LEU A 466 -3.40 -19.62 12.36
C LEU A 466 -2.74 -20.71 11.52
N VAL A 467 -1.44 -20.55 11.26
CA VAL A 467 -0.66 -21.48 10.44
C VAL A 467 0.24 -22.42 11.26
N GLU A 468 0.26 -22.25 12.59
CA GLU A 468 1.08 -23.03 13.54
C GLU A 468 0.19 -23.56 14.67
N GLU A 469 0.51 -24.75 15.19
CA GLU A 469 -0.15 -25.33 16.37
C GLU A 469 0.33 -24.66 17.66
N ASN A 470 -0.58 -24.53 18.63
CA ASN A 470 -0.29 -24.02 19.98
C ASN A 470 0.47 -22.68 19.96
N LEU A 471 0.11 -21.80 19.02
CA LEU A 471 0.79 -20.53 18.83
C LEU A 471 0.65 -19.64 20.07
N ALA A 472 1.79 -19.31 20.69
CA ALA A 472 1.83 -18.30 21.74
C ALA A 472 1.65 -16.90 21.12
N ILE A 473 0.68 -16.15 21.64
CA ILE A 473 0.31 -14.83 21.13
C ILE A 473 1.04 -13.75 21.94
N GLU A 474 1.81 -12.92 21.26
CA GLU A 474 2.60 -11.84 21.85
C GLU A 474 1.70 -10.74 22.45
N PRO A 475 2.13 -10.08 23.55
CA PRO A 475 1.31 -9.07 24.23
C PRO A 475 0.86 -7.90 23.34
N TRP A 476 1.67 -7.53 22.35
CA TRP A 476 1.37 -6.38 21.49
C TRP A 476 0.27 -6.68 20.45
N ILE A 477 0.05 -7.95 20.09
CA ILE A 477 -1.00 -8.37 19.15
C ILE A 477 -2.25 -8.88 19.87
N LYS A 478 -2.10 -9.40 21.09
CA LYS A 478 -3.16 -10.03 21.88
C LYS A 478 -4.49 -9.26 21.96
N PRO A 479 -4.51 -7.93 22.20
CA PRO A 479 -5.78 -7.19 22.29
C PRO A 479 -6.61 -7.27 21.02
N PHE A 480 -5.95 -7.24 19.86
CA PHE A 480 -6.59 -7.33 18.56
C PHE A 480 -6.89 -8.78 18.22
N TYR A 481 -5.97 -9.69 18.54
CA TYR A 481 -6.20 -11.12 18.38
C TYR A 481 -7.54 -11.53 19.02
N ASP A 482 -7.81 -11.15 20.26
CA ASP A 482 -9.04 -11.55 20.95
C ASP A 482 -10.31 -11.00 20.31
N ASP A 483 -10.24 -9.80 19.75
CA ASP A 483 -11.39 -9.06 19.24
C ASP A 483 -11.86 -9.48 17.83
N PHE A 484 -11.02 -10.15 17.03
CA PHE A 484 -11.31 -10.47 15.62
C PHE A 484 -11.45 -11.98 15.33
N PRO A 485 -12.08 -12.38 14.22
CA PRO A 485 -12.23 -13.79 13.84
C PRO A 485 -10.90 -14.52 13.64
N LYS A 486 -10.87 -15.82 13.97
CA LYS A 486 -9.72 -16.71 13.79
C LYS A 486 -10.12 -17.96 13.05
N PHE A 487 -9.27 -18.38 12.12
CA PHE A 487 -9.41 -19.63 11.37
C PHE A 487 -8.10 -20.41 11.45
N GLU A 488 -8.16 -21.73 11.51
CA GLU A 488 -6.97 -22.58 11.44
C GLU A 488 -6.73 -23.04 10.00
N LEU A 489 -5.51 -22.82 9.48
CA LEU A 489 -5.12 -23.31 8.16
C LEU A 489 -3.60 -23.53 8.17
N LYS A 490 -3.16 -24.72 8.60
CA LYS A 490 -1.74 -25.05 8.80
C LYS A 490 -1.08 -25.43 7.48
N SER A 491 -1.84 -26.09 6.61
CA SER A 491 -1.33 -26.57 5.32
C SER A 491 -2.31 -26.31 4.18
N ALA A 492 -1.81 -26.45 2.96
CA ALA A 492 -2.64 -26.41 1.77
C ALA A 492 -3.67 -27.53 1.71
N ASN A 493 -3.44 -28.63 2.42
CA ASN A 493 -4.35 -29.78 2.48
C ASN A 493 -5.50 -29.54 3.48
N ASP A 494 -5.41 -28.48 4.28
CA ASP A 494 -6.44 -28.14 5.27
C ASP A 494 -7.63 -27.41 4.63
N GLN A 495 -7.59 -27.17 3.32
CA GLN A 495 -8.63 -26.44 2.57
C GLN A 495 -9.98 -27.16 2.59
N ASP A 496 -9.95 -28.49 2.63
CA ASP A 496 -11.15 -29.35 2.65
C ASP A 496 -11.63 -29.68 4.07
N ILE A 497 -10.91 -29.24 5.10
CA ILE A 497 -11.35 -29.41 6.48
C ILE A 497 -12.59 -28.54 6.69
N LEU A 498 -13.67 -29.18 7.14
CA LEU A 498 -14.93 -28.53 7.42
C LEU A 498 -14.88 -27.84 8.78
N ASP A 499 -15.41 -26.63 8.85
CA ASP A 499 -15.71 -25.86 10.05
C ASP A 499 -17.23 -25.68 10.10
N ASP A 500 -17.90 -26.28 11.09
CA ASP A 500 -19.36 -26.38 11.18
C ASP A 500 -20.03 -26.89 9.88
N GLY A 501 -19.39 -27.84 9.18
CA GLY A 501 -19.90 -28.45 7.96
C GLY A 501 -19.62 -27.67 6.67
N VAL A 502 -18.84 -26.59 6.74
CA VAL A 502 -18.48 -25.75 5.59
C VAL A 502 -16.96 -25.70 5.44
N PRO A 503 -16.38 -25.81 4.23
CA PRO A 503 -14.94 -25.72 4.03
C PRO A 503 -14.36 -24.44 4.65
N ARG A 504 -13.28 -24.55 5.44
CA ARG A 504 -12.66 -23.41 6.15
C ARG A 504 -12.35 -22.23 5.24
N LEU A 505 -11.86 -22.50 4.02
CA LEU A 505 -11.54 -21.48 3.03
C LEU A 505 -12.78 -20.70 2.55
N HIS A 506 -13.92 -21.38 2.49
CA HIS A 506 -15.19 -20.74 2.20
C HIS A 506 -15.63 -19.82 3.37
N ALA A 507 -15.50 -20.28 4.61
CA ALA A 507 -15.78 -19.47 5.79
C ALA A 507 -14.90 -18.21 5.86
N ILE A 508 -13.61 -18.32 5.51
CA ILE A 508 -12.70 -17.16 5.39
C ILE A 508 -13.19 -16.18 4.32
N ALA A 509 -13.57 -16.68 3.14
CA ALA A 509 -14.07 -15.84 2.06
C ALA A 509 -15.36 -15.09 2.45
N GLN A 510 -16.27 -15.76 3.17
CA GLN A 510 -17.49 -15.14 3.68
C GLN A 510 -17.18 -14.08 4.75
N ALA A 511 -16.25 -14.36 5.67
CA ALA A 511 -15.82 -13.41 6.69
C ALA A 511 -15.24 -12.13 6.08
N ILE A 512 -14.44 -12.24 5.01
CA ILE A 512 -13.90 -11.08 4.28
C ILE A 512 -15.05 -10.20 3.77
N ARG A 513 -16.10 -10.81 3.20
CA ARG A 513 -17.25 -10.08 2.69
C ARG A 513 -18.05 -9.41 3.80
N ASP A 514 -18.42 -10.18 4.83
CA ASP A 514 -19.25 -9.67 5.93
C ASP A 514 -18.58 -8.47 6.62
N ILE A 515 -17.26 -8.58 6.85
CA ILE A 515 -16.47 -7.50 7.43
C ILE A 515 -16.31 -6.33 6.47
N GLY A 516 -16.02 -6.60 5.20
CA GLY A 516 -15.90 -5.58 4.18
C GLY A 516 -17.20 -4.78 3.97
N PHE A 517 -18.36 -5.40 4.10
CA PHE A 517 -19.66 -4.75 3.94
C PHE A 517 -20.04 -3.84 5.10
N ALA A 518 -19.73 -4.21 6.34
CA ALA A 518 -20.05 -3.38 7.49
C ALA A 518 -19.06 -2.23 7.71
N GLN A 519 -17.91 -2.24 7.02
CA GLN A 519 -16.97 -1.15 7.07
C GLN A 519 -17.58 0.09 6.39
N LEU A 520 -17.69 1.19 7.12
CA LEU A 520 -18.01 2.49 6.52
C LEU A 520 -16.91 2.85 5.52
N GLU A 521 -17.30 3.27 4.31
CA GLU A 521 -16.31 3.78 3.36
C GLU A 521 -15.62 4.99 3.98
N HIS A 522 -14.33 4.84 4.25
CA HIS A 522 -13.51 5.92 4.75
C HIS A 522 -13.29 6.89 3.59
N GLN A 523 -13.48 8.19 3.84
CA GLN A 523 -13.03 9.25 2.93
C GLN A 523 -11.49 9.30 2.98
N ASP A 524 -10.84 8.26 2.47
CA ASP A 524 -9.39 8.12 2.38
C ASP A 524 -8.80 9.12 1.36
N ASP A 525 -9.63 9.83 0.59
CA ASP A 525 -9.24 10.80 -0.44
C ASP A 525 -8.62 12.11 0.07
N LEU A 526 -8.71 12.40 1.38
CA LEU A 526 -8.28 13.70 1.92
C LEU A 526 -6.79 13.77 2.25
N TYR A 527 -6.11 12.63 2.34
CA TYR A 527 -4.74 12.59 2.86
C TYR A 527 -3.70 13.08 1.85
N GLU A 528 -3.98 12.93 0.55
CA GLU A 528 -3.04 13.31 -0.49
C GLU A 528 -3.09 14.77 -0.93
N LEU A 529 -4.15 15.50 -0.57
CA LEU A 529 -4.45 16.86 -1.04
C LEU A 529 -3.77 17.94 -0.19
N SER A 530 -3.48 19.08 -0.80
CA SER A 530 -2.92 20.27 -0.20
C SER A 530 -3.95 20.96 0.68
N ASP A 531 -3.49 21.83 1.57
CA ASP A 531 -4.37 22.60 2.44
C ASP A 531 -5.35 23.45 1.62
N GLU A 532 -4.89 24.02 0.51
CA GLU A 532 -5.73 24.79 -0.42
C GLU A 532 -6.81 23.92 -1.05
N THR A 533 -6.45 22.72 -1.52
CA THR A 533 -7.41 21.82 -2.20
C THR A 533 -8.42 21.23 -1.21
N ILE A 534 -8.00 20.95 0.03
CA ILE A 534 -8.91 20.53 1.10
C ILE A 534 -9.87 21.67 1.45
N HIS A 535 -9.39 22.90 1.55
CA HIS A 535 -10.24 24.06 1.81
C HIS A 535 -11.29 24.26 0.72
N LEU A 536 -10.89 24.11 -0.56
CA LEU A 536 -11.84 24.13 -1.68
C LEU A 536 -12.89 23.01 -1.55
N LYS A 537 -12.48 21.80 -1.19
CA LYS A 537 -13.40 20.69 -0.97
C LYS A 537 -14.36 20.96 0.20
N ASP A 538 -13.86 21.40 1.35
CA ASP A 538 -14.69 21.73 2.52
C ASP A 538 -15.68 22.86 2.20
N MET A 539 -15.26 23.87 1.44
CA MET A 539 -16.12 24.96 0.97
C MET A 539 -17.20 24.48 0.00
N LEU A 540 -16.86 23.56 -0.91
CA LEU A 540 -17.84 22.92 -1.80
C LEU A 540 -18.87 22.12 -1.00
N GLU A 541 -18.41 21.33 -0.03
CA GLU A 541 -19.27 20.55 0.86
C GLU A 541 -20.20 21.46 1.69
N ASP A 542 -19.68 22.57 2.23
CA ASP A 542 -20.47 23.56 2.96
C ASP A 542 -21.51 24.23 2.05
N ALA A 543 -21.15 24.51 0.80
CA ALA A 543 -22.05 25.08 -0.20
C ALA A 543 -23.19 24.12 -0.54
N LEU A 544 -22.89 22.85 -0.78
CA LEU A 544 -23.88 21.81 -1.07
C LEU A 544 -24.85 21.63 0.12
N ASP A 545 -24.31 21.54 1.35
CA ASP A 545 -25.15 21.41 2.55
C ASP A 545 -26.10 22.61 2.75
N GLU A 546 -25.72 23.80 2.27
CA GLU A 546 -26.53 25.02 2.35
C GLU A 546 -27.59 25.10 1.23
N ILE A 547 -27.27 24.64 0.02
CA ILE A 547 -28.23 24.52 -1.08
C ILE A 547 -29.38 23.60 -0.67
N ASP A 548 -29.06 22.44 -0.10
CA ASP A 548 -30.09 21.50 0.39
C ASP A 548 -30.93 22.10 1.52
N ALA A 549 -30.31 22.83 2.45
CA ALA A 549 -31.03 23.52 3.51
C ALA A 549 -32.01 24.58 2.96
N GLN A 550 -31.60 25.36 1.95
CA GLN A 550 -32.47 26.33 1.27
C GLN A 550 -33.65 25.68 0.53
N ASN A 551 -33.43 24.48 -0.02
CA ASN A 551 -34.46 23.71 -0.71
C ASN A 551 -35.37 22.91 0.23
N GLY A 552 -35.09 22.90 1.54
CA GLY A 552 -35.82 22.09 2.51
C GLY A 552 -35.60 20.58 2.32
N SER A 553 -34.53 20.17 1.63
CA SER A 553 -34.12 18.78 1.41
C SER A 553 -33.03 18.37 2.39
N SER A 554 -32.87 17.05 2.58
CA SER A 554 -31.65 16.50 3.17
C SER A 554 -30.68 16.16 2.05
N ARG A 555 -29.41 16.53 2.23
CA ARG A 555 -28.33 16.23 1.29
C ARG A 555 -28.16 14.74 1.01
N PHE A 556 -28.39 13.92 2.03
CA PHE A 556 -28.22 12.48 1.93
C PHE A 556 -29.55 11.78 2.08
N LYS A 557 -29.84 10.89 1.12
CA LYS A 557 -30.98 9.98 1.14
C LYS A 557 -30.49 8.59 1.48
N GLU A 558 -31.26 7.84 2.27
CA GLU A 558 -30.95 6.44 2.50
C GLU A 558 -31.39 5.60 1.31
N CYS A 559 -30.48 4.77 0.80
CA CYS A 559 -30.77 3.84 -0.27
C CYS A 559 -31.66 2.70 0.25
N THR A 560 -32.85 2.51 -0.31
CA THR A 560 -33.75 1.40 0.08
C THR A 560 -33.21 0.01 -0.31
N ARG A 561 -32.04 -0.07 -0.99
CA ARG A 561 -31.42 -1.33 -1.45
C ARG A 561 -30.37 -1.83 -0.47
N CYS A 562 -29.43 -0.96 -0.16
CA CYS A 562 -28.24 -1.29 0.61
C CYS A 562 -28.13 -0.47 1.89
N HIS A 563 -29.15 0.34 2.22
CA HIS A 563 -29.22 1.17 3.42
C HIS A 563 -28.10 2.20 3.57
N ARG A 564 -27.35 2.47 2.48
CA ARG A 564 -26.31 3.49 2.44
C ARG A 564 -26.90 4.86 2.14
N ASN A 565 -26.37 5.88 2.78
CA ASN A 565 -26.65 7.28 2.49
C ASN A 565 -25.97 7.71 1.17
N TYR A 566 -26.69 8.36 0.27
CA TYR A 566 -26.20 8.84 -1.04
C TYR A 566 -26.82 10.21 -1.40
N SER A 567 -26.21 10.99 -2.30
CA SER A 567 -26.81 12.22 -2.86
C SER A 567 -26.97 12.11 -4.39
N ASP A 568 -27.88 12.91 -4.96
CA ASP A 568 -28.17 12.88 -6.41
C ASP A 568 -27.17 13.71 -7.24
N ASP A 569 -26.43 14.63 -6.61
CA ASP A 569 -25.52 15.61 -7.24
C ASP A 569 -24.03 15.14 -7.32
N HIS A 570 -23.71 13.96 -6.78
CA HIS A 570 -22.38 13.37 -6.98
C HIS A 570 -22.33 12.62 -8.32
N ASP A 571 -21.87 13.31 -9.39
CA ASP A 571 -21.26 12.71 -10.60
C ASP A 571 -19.86 12.16 -10.28
N ASP A 572 -19.65 11.62 -9.08
CA ASP A 572 -18.34 11.07 -8.73
C ASP A 572 -18.24 9.66 -9.32
N ASP A 573 -17.35 9.54 -10.31
CA ASP A 573 -16.69 8.30 -10.80
C ASP A 573 -16.09 7.43 -9.66
N ASP A 574 -16.23 7.83 -8.40
CA ASP A 574 -15.85 7.06 -7.22
C ASP A 574 -16.91 6.02 -6.87
N ASN A 575 -17.10 5.01 -7.73
CA ASN A 575 -17.49 3.63 -7.39
C ASN A 575 -18.40 3.43 -6.13
N GLN A 576 -19.42 4.26 -5.95
CA GLN A 576 -20.50 4.06 -4.99
C GLN A 576 -21.70 3.53 -5.76
N GLU A 577 -21.43 2.43 -6.46
CA GLU A 577 -22.43 1.73 -7.22
C GLU A 577 -23.23 0.91 -6.22
N CYS A 578 -24.52 1.21 -6.14
CA CYS A 578 -25.45 0.29 -5.54
C CYS A 578 -25.49 -0.96 -6.42
N PHE A 579 -25.65 -2.16 -5.88
CA PHE A 579 -25.69 -3.36 -6.72
C PHE A 579 -27.13 -3.78 -6.92
N ARG A 580 -27.61 -3.79 -8.18
CA ARG A 580 -28.83 -4.48 -8.58
C ARG A 580 -28.44 -5.85 -8.99
N HIS A 581 -29.44 -6.67 -9.18
CA HIS A 581 -29.21 -8.03 -9.47
C HIS A 581 -29.67 -8.43 -10.91
N ARG A 582 -28.95 -9.31 -11.63
CA ARG A 582 -29.20 -9.79 -13.01
C ARG A 582 -29.33 -11.31 -13.06
N ASP A 583 -30.45 -11.73 -13.62
CA ASP A 583 -30.81 -13.01 -14.26
C ASP A 583 -30.75 -14.36 -13.52
N TYR A 584 -31.64 -15.23 -13.98
CA TYR A 584 -32.10 -16.50 -13.41
C TYR A 584 -31.47 -17.67 -14.20
N TYR A 585 -30.74 -18.56 -13.52
CA TYR A 585 -30.09 -19.71 -14.18
C TYR A 585 -30.34 -20.99 -13.38
N LEU A 586 -30.78 -22.06 -14.05
CA LEU A 586 -31.00 -23.40 -13.46
C LEU A 586 -31.76 -23.39 -12.13
N HIS A 587 -32.94 -22.76 -12.10
CA HIS A 587 -33.84 -22.69 -10.94
C HIS A 587 -33.35 -21.83 -9.76
N HIS A 588 -32.27 -21.04 -9.94
CA HIS A 588 -31.72 -20.19 -8.90
C HIS A 588 -31.26 -18.83 -9.43
N TRP A 589 -31.26 -17.84 -8.54
CA TRP A 589 -30.56 -16.57 -8.77
C TRP A 589 -29.06 -16.79 -8.52
N VAL A 590 -28.19 -16.38 -9.44
CA VAL A 590 -26.75 -16.67 -9.35
C VAL A 590 -25.96 -15.35 -9.28
N CYS A 591 -25.16 -15.18 -8.23
CA CYS A 591 -24.20 -14.09 -8.07
C CYS A 591 -22.77 -14.65 -8.03
N CYS A 592 -21.79 -13.88 -8.51
CA CYS A 592 -20.37 -14.22 -8.48
C CYS A 592 -19.75 -14.24 -7.06
N GLY A 593 -20.51 -14.00 -5.98
CA GLY A 593 -19.92 -13.89 -4.64
C GLY A 593 -20.74 -14.28 -3.41
N GLN A 594 -22.00 -14.74 -3.49
CA GLN A 594 -22.80 -15.02 -2.28
C GLN A 594 -23.73 -16.24 -2.42
N LEU A 595 -24.10 -16.81 -1.27
CA LEU A 595 -24.78 -18.10 -1.08
C LEU A 595 -26.21 -17.99 -0.51
N ASP A 596 -26.85 -16.82 -0.65
CA ASP A 596 -28.27 -16.63 -0.29
C ASP A 596 -29.16 -16.88 -1.52
N ILE A 597 -30.19 -17.72 -1.34
CA ILE A 597 -31.24 -18.06 -2.32
C ILE A 597 -32.13 -16.87 -2.74
N ASN A 598 -32.09 -15.76 -2.00
CA ASN A 598 -32.74 -14.49 -2.34
C ASN A 598 -31.77 -13.42 -2.87
N SER A 599 -30.48 -13.74 -3.03
CA SER A 599 -29.50 -12.81 -3.61
C SER A 599 -29.43 -13.00 -5.11
N VAL A 600 -29.41 -11.90 -5.86
CA VAL A 600 -29.54 -11.93 -7.32
C VAL A 600 -28.19 -11.40 -7.90
N GLY A 601 -27.81 -11.67 -9.15
CA GLY A 601 -26.43 -11.41 -9.63
C GLY A 601 -26.00 -9.93 -9.74
N CYS A 602 -24.97 -9.46 -9.04
CA CYS A 602 -24.71 -8.01 -8.93
C CYS A 602 -24.23 -7.31 -10.22
N GLU A 603 -25.04 -6.40 -10.79
CA GLU A 603 -24.64 -5.32 -11.70
C GLU A 603 -24.68 -3.99 -10.94
N SER A 604 -23.70 -3.12 -11.20
CA SER A 604 -23.75 -1.73 -10.80
C SER A 604 -25.06 -1.06 -11.20
N VAL A 605 -25.63 -0.30 -10.28
CA VAL A 605 -26.69 0.67 -10.51
C VAL A 605 -26.56 1.86 -9.58
N LYS A 606 -27.26 2.93 -9.96
CA LYS A 606 -27.50 4.05 -9.08
C LYS A 606 -28.26 3.61 -7.82
N HIS A 607 -27.90 4.24 -6.70
CA HIS A 607 -28.68 4.16 -5.48
C HIS A 607 -30.11 4.66 -5.74
N THR A 608 -31.06 4.17 -4.93
CA THR A 608 -32.48 4.53 -5.05
C THR A 608 -33.09 4.68 -3.69
N ASN A 609 -33.95 5.68 -3.52
CA ASN A 609 -34.78 5.91 -2.35
C ASN A 609 -36.23 5.46 -2.58
N LEU A 610 -36.52 4.80 -3.71
CA LEU A 610 -37.88 4.35 -4.04
C LEU A 610 -38.27 3.17 -3.13
N PRO A 611 -39.48 3.18 -2.53
CA PRO A 611 -39.98 2.05 -1.77
C PRO A 611 -40.14 0.83 -2.67
N ARG A 612 -39.87 -0.36 -2.12
CA ARG A 612 -39.97 -1.63 -2.84
C ARG A 612 -40.81 -2.62 -2.08
N GLU A 613 -41.70 -3.29 -2.80
CA GLU A 613 -42.42 -4.46 -2.34
C GLU A 613 -41.90 -5.68 -3.09
N TRP A 614 -41.50 -6.72 -2.36
CA TRP A 614 -41.17 -8.00 -2.95
C TRP A 614 -42.46 -8.78 -3.17
N LYS A 615 -42.76 -9.13 -4.41
CA LYS A 615 -43.87 -10.03 -4.75
C LYS A 615 -43.29 -11.38 -5.17
N GLN A 616 -43.76 -12.43 -4.53
CA GLN A 616 -43.46 -13.81 -4.92
C GLN A 616 -44.21 -14.11 -6.22
N ASP A 617 -43.53 -14.61 -7.23
CA ASP A 617 -44.13 -14.94 -8.53
C ASP A 617 -44.97 -16.22 -8.41
N GLU A 618 -46.28 -16.10 -8.67
CA GLU A 618 -47.25 -17.19 -8.53
C GLU A 618 -47.04 -18.32 -9.57
N PHE A 619 -46.37 -18.05 -10.69
CA PHE A 619 -46.09 -19.07 -11.72
C PHE A 619 -45.09 -20.15 -11.26
N TYR A 620 -44.27 -19.87 -10.24
CA TYR A 620 -43.18 -20.76 -9.81
C TYR A 620 -43.59 -21.79 -8.74
N VAL A 621 -44.68 -21.57 -8.01
CA VAL A 621 -45.13 -22.49 -6.94
C VAL A 621 -45.70 -23.80 -7.52
N GLN A 622 -46.17 -23.79 -8.78
CA GLN A 622 -46.84 -24.95 -9.37
C GLN A 622 -45.90 -26.09 -9.83
N ASN A 623 -44.59 -25.87 -9.97
CA ASN A 623 -43.65 -26.86 -10.53
C ASN A 623 -42.57 -27.37 -9.54
N GLY A 624 -42.62 -26.97 -8.26
CA GLY A 624 -41.56 -27.22 -7.27
C GLY A 624 -41.54 -28.61 -6.59
N GLU A 625 -42.52 -29.49 -6.83
CA GLU A 625 -42.64 -30.75 -6.09
C GLU A 625 -42.03 -32.00 -6.77
N THR A 626 -41.46 -31.91 -7.98
CA THR A 626 -41.06 -33.12 -8.74
C THR A 626 -39.63 -33.11 -9.27
N PHE A 627 -38.61 -33.02 -8.42
CA PHE A 627 -37.27 -33.56 -8.76
C PHE A 627 -36.57 -34.15 -7.53
N LYS A 628 -37.01 -35.35 -7.10
CA LYS A 628 -36.15 -36.26 -6.34
C LYS A 628 -35.14 -36.89 -7.31
N VAL A 629 -33.90 -36.42 -7.29
CA VAL A 629 -32.82 -37.01 -8.09
C VAL A 629 -32.55 -38.43 -7.57
N SER A 630 -32.87 -39.44 -8.37
CA SER A 630 -32.49 -40.83 -8.08
C SER A 630 -30.99 -41.03 -8.26
N SER A 631 -30.40 -41.89 -7.44
CA SER A 631 -28.97 -42.23 -7.40
C SER A 631 -28.35 -42.69 -8.73
N THR A 632 -29.18 -42.93 -9.75
CA THR A 632 -28.79 -43.36 -11.10
C THR A 632 -28.22 -42.22 -11.96
N LEU A 633 -28.65 -40.96 -11.75
CA LEU A 633 -28.16 -39.81 -12.52
C LEU A 633 -26.75 -39.35 -12.09
N PHE A 634 -26.35 -39.67 -10.85
CA PHE A 634 -25.03 -39.32 -10.30
C PHE A 634 -23.89 -40.09 -10.99
N ASN A 635 -24.11 -41.35 -11.36
CA ASN A 635 -23.13 -42.14 -12.11
C ASN A 635 -23.05 -41.76 -13.59
N PHE A 636 -24.13 -41.23 -14.17
CA PHE A 636 -24.14 -40.80 -15.57
C PHE A 636 -23.33 -39.51 -15.77
N PHE A 637 -23.31 -38.61 -14.78
CA PHE A 637 -22.54 -37.36 -14.84
C PHE A 637 -21.03 -37.57 -14.63
N LEU A 638 -20.64 -38.51 -13.76
CA LEU A 638 -19.23 -38.92 -13.61
C LEU A 638 -18.68 -39.60 -14.87
N PHE A 639 -19.52 -40.28 -15.64
CA PHE A 639 -19.11 -40.91 -16.90
C PHE A 639 -18.81 -39.89 -18.01
N PHE A 640 -19.48 -38.74 -18.01
CA PHE A 640 -19.25 -37.66 -18.98
C PHE A 640 -18.00 -36.82 -18.68
N LEU A 641 -17.65 -36.63 -17.40
CA LEU A 641 -16.44 -35.90 -17.00
C LEU A 641 -15.12 -36.66 -17.31
N SER A 642 -15.18 -37.97 -17.54
CA SER A 642 -14.01 -38.77 -17.94
C SER A 642 -13.71 -38.72 -19.45
N PHE A 643 -14.54 -38.06 -20.27
CA PHE A 643 -14.39 -38.02 -21.74
C PHE A 643 -13.97 -36.65 -22.31
N CYS A 644 -13.78 -35.63 -21.47
CA CYS A 644 -13.30 -34.31 -21.91
C CYS A 644 -11.79 -34.14 -21.67
N THR A 645 -10.99 -35.03 -22.26
CA THR A 645 -9.54 -34.84 -22.44
C THR A 645 -9.21 -35.14 -23.89
N GLU A 646 -9.52 -34.20 -24.78
CA GLU A 646 -8.96 -34.04 -26.13
C GLU A 646 -9.86 -33.04 -26.85
N PHE A 647 -9.40 -31.79 -26.98
CA PHE A 647 -9.60 -30.96 -28.16
C PHE A 647 -8.67 -29.76 -27.99
N ASP A 648 -7.45 -29.92 -28.50
CA ASP A 648 -6.57 -28.83 -28.92
C ASP A 648 -7.20 -28.16 -30.14
N ASP A 649 -7.39 -26.84 -30.08
CA ASP A 649 -7.07 -25.85 -31.14
C ASP A 649 -7.31 -24.42 -30.64
#